data_AF-A0A971YGQ3-F1
#
_entry.id   AF-A0A971YGQ3-F1
#
_cell.length_a   1.000
_cell.length_b   1.000
_cell.length_c   1.000
_cell.angle_alpha   90.00
_cell.angle_beta   90.00
_cell.angle_gamma   90.00
#
_symmetry.space_group_name_H-M   'P 1'
#
loop_
_entity.id
_entity.type
_entity.pdbx_description
1 polymer ?
#
loop_
_entity_poly.entity_id
_entity_poly.type
_entity_poly.pdbx_seq_one_letter_code
_entity_poly.pdbx_strand_id
1 'polypeptide(L)'
;MKRLMKKTGHYYKKISLIIYMLVVIISLTYVNVKADVGFKGAWGDQGDGTYINPIIPGDYSDLDVIRVGSDYYMISSTMQLSPGMVVLHSKDLVNWEIIGHVVNDMTQISESYNYTRMDGYGRGIWAGAIRYHDNKFWVYFGVPEVGYFMSTATNPAGPWEPLTRVTMDNDPNFPGAGWNDCCPFWDDDGQGYFVGTNFYDGYKIHLFKMSEDGKKLISSSDTVIHQESGSEANKIYKINGYYYFFHSETTTGRRNVYMLRSKNIFGDGGSPGKAGTYEHKCVIQSIGNDREPNQGGLVQTEDGSWYFVTHHGSMSLEGRPVSLLPISWVDDWPILGVDSNNDGIGEMVWSGTKPINGYPIKFPQSSDDFESLTLSPQWEWNYQPRADKWSLSERPGYLRLHAFKPLSTDNLFKAGNTISQRFMRTDFGVATTKIDIGNMANGQEAGLTHFDGGSRYCTIGVVQKNGVKYFRYREYPNGPDILGPEISSSATTVWFKSIMNNSQNIAFMYSLDGKNFTQLGGTYNLSGANYRGNRIGIYCYNNEAESGYVDVDWFDYRYNEKPIDAFSKIEAESFTAQSGNIEVESCSDVEKGQNIVVTGNDGYTSYSNIDFASGAAMISVRVAGTSPGSIEVRVDGPSGKLLGSISVPSTDGEQVWQTVTANIERVTGIHDLYLVYKTDGNFNVNWFEFSESTSSIKPNPILQYLFDGDVNDSTENKNHGILHKGVGLPTASFVFDSKFGTVLSLPGGKNGNYVQIPGDVLYGTDSITVTGWIYVNSSANYQRFFDFGINDKKYLFCMPTETYNTKISINSYINGAEQGVTVDPIPLNEWHHLAVVLDSANTTMRVYLDGVLVGYNTNVTLGISQIIDQDPSKNFFYIGKSQYGSDPELNGKLYDFRIYDTPLSSAQVREVMNEANNSIKPVFDINTTFNLDELKPGNTIDANVSVTNIKSSIKSVMAIVALYDENDRMINMSYNSRSISVGKTENLRAGFRLPPNTDGYKVKVFVWDGTDLSKTNMIPLSDVVILD
;
A
#
# COMPACT_ATOMS: atom_id res chain seq x y z
N MET A 1 62.40 -14.74 -12.29
CA MET A 1 61.14 -14.93 -13.07
C MET A 1 60.14 -15.88 -12.42
N LYS A 2 60.47 -17.14 -12.06
CA LYS A 2 59.50 -18.05 -11.39
C LYS A 2 59.02 -17.64 -9.98
N ARG A 3 59.70 -16.70 -9.31
CA ARG A 3 59.27 -16.12 -8.01
C ARG A 3 58.43 -14.85 -8.13
N LEU A 4 58.39 -14.18 -9.29
CA LEU A 4 57.50 -13.03 -9.53
C LEU A 4 56.10 -13.45 -9.99
N MET A 5 55.95 -14.61 -10.65
CA MET A 5 54.63 -15.12 -11.09
C MET A 5 53.82 -15.82 -10.00
N LYS A 6 54.42 -16.11 -8.84
CA LYS A 6 53.71 -16.74 -7.70
C LYS A 6 53.10 -15.72 -6.73
N LYS A 7 53.52 -14.45 -6.78
CA LYS A 7 52.91 -13.36 -5.98
C LYS A 7 51.76 -12.65 -6.69
N THR A 8 51.67 -12.74 -8.02
CA THR A 8 50.53 -12.19 -8.79
C THR A 8 49.30 -13.11 -8.75
N GLY A 9 49.46 -14.44 -8.75
CA GLY A 9 48.33 -15.38 -8.75
C GLY A 9 47.49 -15.44 -7.45
N HIS A 10 48.03 -14.99 -6.31
CA HIS A 10 47.29 -14.95 -5.04
C HIS A 10 46.48 -13.66 -4.85
N TYR A 11 46.87 -12.56 -5.52
CA TYR A 11 46.09 -11.32 -5.54
C TYR A 11 44.86 -11.43 -6.46
N TYR A 12 44.97 -12.11 -7.61
CA TYR A 12 43.84 -12.31 -8.52
C TYR A 12 42.75 -13.24 -7.97
N LYS A 13 43.07 -14.24 -7.13
CA LYS A 13 42.05 -15.12 -6.53
C LYS A 13 41.28 -14.49 -5.36
N LYS A 14 41.89 -13.58 -4.58
CA LYS A 14 41.16 -12.83 -3.54
C LYS A 14 40.31 -11.71 -4.13
N ILE A 15 40.78 -11.04 -5.18
CA ILE A 15 39.99 -10.03 -5.90
C ILE A 15 38.84 -10.69 -6.67
N SER A 16 39.04 -11.86 -7.29
CA SER A 16 37.98 -12.57 -8.00
C SER A 16 36.90 -13.17 -7.08
N LEU A 17 37.21 -13.51 -5.83
CA LEU A 17 36.23 -14.03 -4.86
C LEU A 17 35.45 -12.90 -4.16
N ILE A 18 36.07 -11.74 -3.96
CA ILE A 18 35.38 -10.52 -3.48
C ILE A 18 34.48 -9.94 -4.57
N ILE A 19 34.91 -9.97 -5.85
CA ILE A 19 34.06 -9.61 -6.99
C ILE A 19 32.94 -10.65 -7.18
N TYR A 20 33.16 -11.94 -6.97
CA TYR A 20 32.09 -12.95 -7.07
C TYR A 20 31.09 -12.87 -5.90
N MET A 21 31.51 -12.51 -4.68
CA MET A 21 30.59 -12.24 -3.57
C MET A 21 29.85 -10.90 -3.73
N LEU A 22 30.47 -9.86 -4.30
CA LEU A 22 29.75 -8.63 -4.65
C LEU A 22 28.73 -8.88 -5.78
N VAL A 23 29.10 -9.64 -6.82
CA VAL A 23 28.19 -9.95 -7.94
C VAL A 23 27.06 -10.88 -7.51
N VAL A 24 27.26 -11.81 -6.56
CA VAL A 24 26.20 -12.68 -6.03
C VAL A 24 25.28 -11.96 -5.04
N ILE A 25 25.73 -10.89 -4.37
CA ILE A 25 24.87 -10.02 -3.56
C ILE A 25 24.06 -9.03 -4.43
N ILE A 26 24.56 -8.68 -5.63
CA ILE A 26 23.85 -7.83 -6.62
C ILE A 26 22.83 -8.60 -7.47
N SER A 27 22.89 -9.93 -7.53
CA SER A 27 22.09 -10.71 -8.51
C SER A 27 20.66 -11.04 -8.06
N LEU A 28 20.21 -10.60 -6.88
CA LEU A 28 18.86 -10.82 -6.36
C LEU A 28 18.11 -9.49 -6.27
N THR A 29 17.68 -8.95 -7.41
CA THR A 29 16.40 -8.22 -7.62
C THR A 29 16.45 -7.51 -8.96
N TYR A 30 15.94 -8.10 -10.05
CA TYR A 30 15.41 -7.32 -11.18
C TYR A 30 14.39 -8.17 -11.93
N VAL A 31 13.12 -8.04 -11.55
CA VAL A 31 12.00 -8.31 -12.46
C VAL A 31 11.66 -6.98 -13.13
N ASN A 32 11.93 -6.87 -14.43
CA ASN A 32 11.46 -5.77 -15.25
C ASN A 32 9.94 -5.92 -15.46
N VAL A 33 9.14 -5.38 -14.55
CA VAL A 33 7.73 -5.10 -14.81
C VAL A 33 7.68 -3.73 -15.49
N LYS A 34 7.27 -3.67 -16.76
CA LYS A 34 6.72 -2.43 -17.31
C LYS A 34 5.34 -2.23 -16.70
N ALA A 35 5.31 -1.65 -15.50
CA ALA A 35 4.10 -1.16 -14.88
C ALA A 35 3.98 0.33 -15.22
N ASP A 36 2.83 0.71 -15.76
CA ASP A 36 2.35 2.07 -15.63
C ASP A 36 2.08 2.25 -14.13
N VAL A 37 3.06 2.78 -13.37
CA VAL A 37 2.99 2.90 -11.91
C VAL A 37 2.07 4.07 -11.56
N GLY A 38 0.79 3.85 -11.83
CA GLY A 38 -0.27 4.55 -11.17
C GLY A 38 -0.44 3.94 -9.79
N PHE A 39 -0.05 4.68 -8.73
CA PHE A 39 -0.28 4.29 -7.34
C PHE A 39 -1.72 3.80 -7.12
N LYS A 40 -1.86 2.50 -6.84
CA LYS A 40 -3.06 1.81 -6.38
C LYS A 40 -2.60 0.99 -5.18
N GLY A 41 -3.25 1.09 -4.02
CA GLY A 41 -2.90 0.32 -2.82
C GLY A 41 -2.58 1.11 -1.54
N ALA A 42 -2.17 0.38 -0.49
CA ALA A 42 -1.70 0.92 0.79
C ALA A 42 -0.41 1.73 0.59
N TRP A 43 -0.39 2.94 1.13
CA TRP A 43 0.73 3.86 1.10
C TRP A 43 0.92 4.43 2.51
N GLY A 44 2.06 5.07 2.78
CA GLY A 44 2.37 5.59 4.11
C GLY A 44 2.70 4.50 5.13
N ASP A 45 2.42 4.79 6.40
CA ASP A 45 2.65 3.89 7.54
C ASP A 45 1.74 2.64 7.45
N GLN A 46 2.32 1.45 7.60
CA GLN A 46 1.59 0.19 7.56
C GLN A 46 1.12 -0.31 8.94
N GLY A 47 1.50 0.38 10.03
CA GLY A 47 1.13 0.03 11.41
C GLY A 47 1.92 -1.14 12.01
N ASP A 48 2.80 -1.77 11.23
CA ASP A 48 3.62 -2.92 11.62
C ASP A 48 5.12 -2.57 11.80
N GLY A 49 5.44 -1.27 11.80
CA GLY A 49 6.81 -0.77 11.82
C GLY A 49 7.44 -0.62 10.43
N THR A 50 6.67 -0.78 9.35
CA THR A 50 7.09 -0.53 7.97
C THR A 50 6.29 0.61 7.31
N TYR A 51 6.77 1.08 6.15
CA TYR A 51 6.10 2.08 5.32
C TYR A 51 6.17 1.72 3.83
N ILE A 52 5.21 2.25 3.06
CA ILE A 52 5.17 2.16 1.59
C ILE A 52 5.18 3.56 0.99
N ASN A 53 6.02 3.78 -0.02
CA ASN A 53 6.07 5.01 -0.78
C ASN A 53 4.98 5.06 -1.87
N PRO A 54 4.39 6.24 -2.14
CA PRO A 54 4.67 7.52 -1.49
C PRO A 54 4.13 7.57 -0.06
N ILE A 55 4.89 8.14 0.88
CA ILE A 55 4.41 8.36 2.25
C ILE A 55 3.28 9.40 2.31
N ILE A 56 3.19 10.29 1.31
CA ILE A 56 2.06 11.21 1.12
C ILE A 56 1.66 11.20 -0.37
N PRO A 57 0.50 10.65 -0.76
CA PRO A 57 0.09 10.46 -2.16
C PRO A 57 -0.64 11.68 -2.72
N GLY A 58 -0.14 12.88 -2.45
CA GLY A 58 -0.74 14.15 -2.88
C GLY A 58 0.31 15.19 -3.22
N ASP A 59 -0.13 16.33 -3.76
CA ASP A 59 0.76 17.33 -4.35
C ASP A 59 1.51 18.17 -3.31
N TYR A 60 2.57 17.60 -2.73
CA TYR A 60 3.52 18.29 -1.86
C TYR A 60 4.84 18.49 -2.59
N SER A 61 4.69 19.17 -3.71
CA SER A 61 5.71 19.60 -4.65
C SER A 61 6.81 20.47 -4.03
N ASP A 62 8.00 20.43 -4.63
CA ASP A 62 9.15 21.30 -4.37
C ASP A 62 9.59 21.39 -2.90
N LEU A 63 9.46 20.26 -2.19
CA LEU A 63 9.63 20.23 -0.75
C LEU A 63 11.07 20.45 -0.28
N ASP A 64 11.20 20.89 0.96
CA ASP A 64 12.45 20.87 1.74
C ASP A 64 12.15 20.48 3.18
N VAL A 65 13.07 19.75 3.82
CA VAL A 65 12.88 19.18 5.17
C VAL A 65 14.05 19.50 6.08
N ILE A 66 13.77 19.78 7.36
CA ILE A 66 14.77 19.92 8.42
C ILE A 66 14.35 19.18 9.69
N ARG A 67 15.33 18.92 10.56
CA ARG A 67 15.11 18.46 11.94
C ARG A 67 15.47 19.58 12.93
N VAL A 68 14.66 19.78 13.96
CA VAL A 68 14.97 20.61 15.14
C VAL A 68 14.65 19.80 16.39
N GLY A 69 15.68 19.35 17.11
CA GLY A 69 15.48 18.40 18.21
C GLY A 69 14.92 17.06 17.70
N SER A 70 13.78 16.62 18.25
CA SER A 70 13.09 15.38 17.84
C SER A 70 11.99 15.60 16.80
N ASP A 71 11.84 16.84 16.33
CA ASP A 71 10.77 17.26 15.43
C ASP A 71 11.31 17.48 14.02
N TYR A 72 10.50 17.08 13.03
CA TYR A 72 10.79 17.24 11.62
C TYR A 72 9.79 18.20 11.00
N TYR A 73 10.29 19.13 10.19
CA TYR A 73 9.46 20.15 9.53
C TYR A 73 9.73 20.14 8.04
N MET A 74 8.67 20.20 7.26
CA MET A 74 8.73 20.22 5.81
C MET A 74 7.95 21.41 5.27
N ILE A 75 8.46 22.07 4.24
CA ILE A 75 7.72 23.06 3.47
C ILE A 75 7.39 22.51 2.08
N SER A 76 6.35 23.01 1.43
CA SER A 76 6.02 22.67 0.05
C SER A 76 5.39 23.84 -0.70
N SER A 77 5.69 23.93 -2.00
CA SER A 77 5.18 25.00 -2.87
C SER A 77 3.66 24.96 -3.03
N THR A 78 3.07 26.13 -3.22
CA THR A 78 1.61 26.30 -3.33
C THR A 78 1.20 27.09 -4.58
N MET A 79 2.15 27.52 -5.40
CA MET A 79 1.92 28.30 -6.60
C MET A 79 1.11 29.57 -6.26
N GLN A 80 -0.06 29.76 -6.86
CA GLN A 80 -0.91 30.93 -6.68
C GLN A 80 -1.93 30.82 -5.53
N LEU A 81 -1.91 29.72 -4.78
CA LEU A 81 -2.87 29.49 -3.70
C LEU A 81 -2.60 30.39 -2.50
N SER A 82 -3.66 30.70 -1.74
CA SER A 82 -3.59 31.47 -0.50
C SER A 82 -4.30 30.73 0.65
N PRO A 83 -3.71 30.63 1.85
CA PRO A 83 -2.35 31.04 2.17
C PRO A 83 -1.31 30.19 1.40
N GLY A 84 -0.11 30.74 1.28
CA GLY A 84 0.97 30.22 0.45
C GLY A 84 2.14 29.65 1.24
N MET A 85 2.87 28.71 0.63
CA MET A 85 3.94 27.89 1.21
C MET A 85 3.47 27.11 2.45
N VAL A 86 3.02 25.87 2.25
CA VAL A 86 2.51 25.03 3.32
C VAL A 86 3.64 24.51 4.21
N VAL A 87 3.39 24.38 5.51
CA VAL A 87 4.31 23.84 6.52
C VAL A 87 3.70 22.60 7.14
N LEU A 88 4.48 21.51 7.18
CA LEU A 88 4.11 20.23 7.77
C LEU A 88 5.05 19.86 8.91
N HIS A 89 4.55 19.03 9.82
CA HIS A 89 5.26 18.51 10.98
C HIS A 89 5.17 16.98 11.05
N SER A 90 6.26 16.34 11.49
CA SER A 90 6.32 14.91 11.79
C SER A 90 7.25 14.63 12.97
N LYS A 91 7.02 13.49 13.63
CA LYS A 91 7.91 12.91 14.64
C LYS A 91 8.70 11.69 14.13
N ASP A 92 8.35 11.16 12.96
CA ASP A 92 8.89 9.88 12.47
C ASP A 92 9.23 9.84 10.97
N LEU A 93 9.13 10.98 10.28
CA LEU A 93 9.35 11.16 8.84
C LEU A 93 8.32 10.48 7.91
N VAL A 94 7.37 9.70 8.45
CA VAL A 94 6.37 8.97 7.66
C VAL A 94 5.00 9.59 7.85
N ASN A 95 4.63 9.90 9.09
CA ASN A 95 3.34 10.44 9.47
C ASN A 95 3.43 11.97 9.56
N TRP A 96 2.69 12.68 8.71
CA TRP A 96 2.78 14.14 8.57
C TRP A 96 1.43 14.82 8.79
N GLU A 97 1.46 15.97 9.46
CA GLU A 97 0.30 16.85 9.65
C GLU A 97 0.61 18.26 9.14
N ILE A 98 -0.39 18.97 8.63
CA ILE A 98 -0.25 20.38 8.21
C ILE A 98 -0.39 21.25 9.46
N ILE A 99 0.57 22.14 9.69
CA ILE A 99 0.58 23.02 10.87
C ILE A 99 0.36 24.50 10.53
N GLY A 100 0.45 24.89 9.26
CA GLY A 100 0.17 26.25 8.82
C GLY A 100 0.85 26.59 7.49
N HIS A 101 0.99 27.90 7.24
CA HIS A 101 1.56 28.46 6.02
C HIS A 101 2.42 29.68 6.31
N VAL A 102 3.36 29.98 5.41
CA VAL A 102 4.29 31.12 5.58
C VAL A 102 3.68 32.43 5.09
N VAL A 103 2.90 32.39 4.01
CA VAL A 103 2.40 33.59 3.32
C VAL A 103 0.88 33.72 3.45
N ASN A 104 0.41 34.58 4.35
CA ASN A 104 -1.03 34.77 4.56
C ASN A 104 -1.72 35.67 3.52
N ASP A 105 -0.95 36.44 2.75
CA ASP A 105 -1.49 37.35 1.74
C ASP A 105 -0.61 37.37 0.48
N MET A 106 -1.12 36.76 -0.59
CA MET A 106 -0.42 36.62 -1.87
C MET A 106 -0.30 37.95 -2.63
N THR A 107 -1.07 38.99 -2.26
CA THR A 107 -0.97 40.31 -2.91
C THR A 107 0.29 41.06 -2.53
N GLN A 108 0.96 40.65 -1.43
CA GLN A 108 2.29 41.15 -1.07
C GLN A 108 3.37 40.75 -2.10
N ILE A 109 3.12 39.72 -2.91
CA ILE A 109 4.02 39.27 -3.97
C ILE A 109 3.67 39.97 -5.29
N SER A 110 2.41 39.89 -5.72
CA SER A 110 1.94 40.49 -6.97
C SER A 110 0.42 40.62 -7.01
N GLU A 111 -0.07 41.69 -7.65
CA GLU A 111 -1.50 41.90 -7.91
C GLU A 111 -2.11 40.82 -8.82
N SER A 112 -1.28 40.10 -9.60
CA SER A 112 -1.71 38.93 -10.39
C SER A 112 -2.37 37.83 -9.56
N TYR A 113 -2.02 37.74 -8.27
CA TYR A 113 -2.57 36.74 -7.36
C TYR A 113 -3.79 37.25 -6.58
N ASN A 114 -4.23 38.49 -6.84
CA ASN A 114 -5.41 39.08 -6.24
C ASN A 114 -6.70 38.52 -6.89
N TYR A 115 -7.80 38.50 -6.14
CA TYR A 115 -9.12 38.11 -6.64
C TYR A 115 -9.63 39.03 -7.78
N THR A 116 -9.00 40.18 -8.00
CA THR A 116 -9.32 41.12 -9.09
C THR A 116 -8.71 40.72 -10.44
N ARG A 117 -7.72 39.81 -10.45
CA ARG A 117 -6.93 39.43 -11.64
C ARG A 117 -6.99 37.92 -11.94
N MET A 118 -6.58 37.10 -10.97
CA MET A 118 -6.52 35.64 -11.07
C MET A 118 -5.82 35.12 -12.33
N ASP A 119 -4.64 35.66 -12.67
CA ASP A 119 -3.92 35.35 -13.93
C ASP A 119 -2.58 34.61 -13.71
N GLY A 120 -2.43 33.97 -12.54
CA GLY A 120 -1.20 33.37 -12.06
C GLY A 120 -1.16 31.83 -12.00
N TYR A 121 -2.00 31.10 -12.73
CA TYR A 121 -1.92 29.63 -12.75
C TYR A 121 -0.54 29.14 -13.23
N GLY A 122 0.03 28.16 -12.51
CA GLY A 122 1.39 27.66 -12.75
C GLY A 122 2.51 28.62 -12.34
N ARG A 123 2.17 29.71 -11.65
CA ARG A 123 3.07 30.76 -11.18
C ARG A 123 2.83 31.00 -9.68
N GLY A 124 3.51 31.96 -9.10
CA GLY A 124 3.45 32.24 -7.66
C GLY A 124 4.62 31.61 -6.92
N ILE A 125 4.35 31.05 -5.76
CA ILE A 125 5.37 30.48 -4.87
C ILE A 125 5.82 29.13 -5.43
N TRP A 126 7.06 29.07 -5.92
CA TRP A 126 7.75 27.85 -6.35
C TRP A 126 8.67 27.35 -5.24
N ALA A 127 9.66 26.53 -5.57
CA ALA A 127 10.54 25.89 -4.61
C ALA A 127 11.20 26.88 -3.65
N GLY A 128 11.36 26.40 -2.42
CA GLY A 128 12.07 27.10 -1.38
C GLY A 128 12.98 26.20 -0.56
N ALA A 129 13.44 26.74 0.54
CA ALA A 129 14.17 26.03 1.56
C ALA A 129 13.81 26.56 2.94
N ILE A 130 13.79 25.65 3.92
CA ILE A 130 13.58 25.94 5.33
C ILE A 130 14.87 25.67 6.10
N ARG A 131 15.29 26.59 6.97
CA ARG A 131 16.46 26.40 7.85
C ARG A 131 16.13 26.84 9.27
N TYR A 132 16.76 26.20 10.25
CA TYR A 132 16.70 26.65 11.63
C TYR A 132 18.03 27.30 12.01
N HIS A 133 18.00 28.59 12.30
CA HIS A 133 19.17 29.39 12.65
C HIS A 133 18.77 30.50 13.61
N ASP A 134 19.63 30.79 14.60
CA ASP A 134 19.40 31.81 15.62
C ASP A 134 18.02 31.70 16.30
N ASN A 135 17.68 30.48 16.72
CA ASN A 135 16.41 30.12 17.35
C ASN A 135 15.14 30.45 16.52
N LYS A 136 15.28 30.61 15.20
CA LYS A 136 14.19 30.89 14.27
C LYS A 136 14.19 29.91 13.11
N PHE A 137 13.00 29.65 12.60
CA PHE A 137 12.77 29.08 11.28
C PHE A 137 12.89 30.19 10.25
N TRP A 138 13.65 29.95 9.21
CA TRP A 138 13.87 30.82 8.06
C TRP A 138 13.36 30.11 6.82
N VAL A 139 12.42 30.71 6.12
CA VAL A 139 11.91 30.17 4.86
C VAL A 139 12.19 31.17 3.75
N TYR A 140 12.89 30.70 2.71
CA TYR A 140 13.14 31.44 1.48
C TYR A 140 12.52 30.69 0.32
N PHE A 141 11.98 31.41 -0.66
CA PHE A 141 11.38 30.80 -1.85
C PHE A 141 11.47 31.71 -3.07
N GLY A 142 11.40 31.10 -4.25
CA GLY A 142 11.35 31.82 -5.52
C GLY A 142 9.93 32.07 -6.00
N VAL A 143 9.79 33.21 -6.68
CA VAL A 143 8.63 33.57 -7.49
C VAL A 143 9.20 33.91 -8.86
N PRO A 144 9.13 33.00 -9.86
CA PRO A 144 9.89 33.12 -11.12
C PRO A 144 9.69 34.40 -11.91
N GLU A 145 8.61 35.14 -11.66
CA GLU A 145 8.28 36.40 -12.32
C GLU A 145 8.80 37.63 -11.58
N VAL A 146 9.10 37.50 -10.28
CA VAL A 146 9.34 38.63 -9.36
C VAL A 146 10.70 38.55 -8.66
N GLY A 147 11.20 37.35 -8.37
CA GLY A 147 12.44 37.10 -7.63
C GLY A 147 12.20 36.33 -6.33
N TYR A 148 13.08 36.53 -5.35
CA TYR A 148 13.07 35.78 -4.09
C TYR A 148 12.38 36.54 -2.95
N PHE A 149 11.73 35.78 -2.07
CA PHE A 149 11.14 36.27 -0.84
C PHE A 149 11.56 35.41 0.34
N MET A 150 11.42 35.96 1.54
CA MET A 150 11.68 35.26 2.80
C MET A 150 10.73 35.70 3.91
N SER A 151 10.54 34.81 4.88
CA SER A 151 9.98 35.13 6.21
C SER A 151 10.67 34.31 7.31
N THR A 152 10.56 34.78 8.56
CA THR A 152 11.04 34.04 9.74
C THR A 152 9.96 33.88 10.80
N ALA A 153 10.08 32.84 11.63
CA ALA A 153 9.22 32.63 12.79
C ALA A 153 9.97 31.87 13.88
N THR A 154 9.62 32.07 15.16
CA THR A 154 10.14 31.24 16.26
C THR A 154 9.35 29.94 16.44
N ASN A 155 8.14 29.89 15.89
CA ASN A 155 7.27 28.72 15.86
C ASN A 155 6.97 28.41 14.37
N PRO A 156 7.17 27.16 13.88
CA PRO A 156 6.98 26.85 12.47
C PRO A 156 5.50 26.88 12.04
N ALA A 157 4.56 26.88 12.98
CA ALA A 157 3.13 27.16 12.72
C ALA A 157 2.82 28.68 12.61
N GLY A 158 3.83 29.53 12.83
CA GLY A 158 3.68 30.98 12.89
C GLY A 158 3.37 31.52 14.30
N PRO A 159 3.06 32.83 14.40
CA PRO A 159 2.99 33.79 13.30
C PRO A 159 4.36 34.03 12.65
N TRP A 160 4.35 34.17 11.32
CA TRP A 160 5.52 34.53 10.52
C TRP A 160 5.70 36.05 10.49
N GLU A 161 6.95 36.51 10.45
CA GLU A 161 7.29 37.93 10.24
C GLU A 161 6.77 38.43 8.88
N PRO A 162 6.55 39.74 8.71
CA PRO A 162 6.11 40.31 7.43
C PRO A 162 6.98 39.85 6.26
N LEU A 163 6.33 39.50 5.15
CA LEU A 163 7.01 38.97 3.98
C LEU A 163 8.04 39.99 3.45
N THR A 164 9.28 39.54 3.27
CA THR A 164 10.38 40.39 2.83
C THR A 164 10.89 39.93 1.48
N ARG A 165 10.94 40.83 0.50
CA ARG A 165 11.65 40.58 -0.76
C ARG A 165 13.15 40.58 -0.49
N VAL A 166 13.84 39.53 -0.91
CA VAL A 166 15.30 39.48 -0.86
C VAL A 166 15.84 40.32 -2.02
N THR A 167 16.76 41.24 -1.74
CA THR A 167 17.34 42.09 -2.79
C THR A 167 18.86 41.97 -2.89
N MET A 168 19.48 42.57 -3.89
CA MET A 168 20.93 42.81 -3.83
C MET A 168 21.24 44.03 -2.97
N ASP A 169 22.47 44.08 -2.45
CA ASP A 169 22.98 45.23 -1.69
C ASP A 169 23.08 46.51 -2.53
N ASN A 170 23.30 46.39 -3.84
CA ASN A 170 23.42 47.49 -4.80
C ASN A 170 22.22 47.65 -5.76
N ASP A 171 21.24 46.74 -5.74
CA ASP A 171 20.04 46.81 -6.59
C ASP A 171 18.79 46.27 -5.86
N PRO A 172 17.84 47.15 -5.47
CA PRO A 172 16.60 46.74 -4.81
C PRO A 172 15.60 46.06 -5.75
N ASN A 173 15.82 46.10 -7.07
CA ASN A 173 14.95 45.47 -8.07
C ASN A 173 15.44 44.08 -8.48
N PHE A 174 16.67 43.72 -8.12
CA PHE A 174 17.20 42.37 -8.26
C PHE A 174 16.87 41.54 -7.01
N PRO A 175 16.55 40.24 -7.11
CA PRO A 175 16.41 39.46 -8.35
C PRO A 175 15.10 39.78 -9.05
N GLY A 176 15.11 39.71 -10.38
CA GLY A 176 13.91 39.85 -11.22
C GLY A 176 13.41 38.49 -11.73
N ALA A 177 12.69 38.52 -12.84
CA ALA A 177 12.21 37.29 -13.49
C ALA A 177 13.38 36.36 -13.88
N GLY A 178 13.15 35.04 -13.78
CA GLY A 178 14.13 33.99 -14.10
C GLY A 178 14.84 33.38 -12.89
N TRP A 179 14.73 33.99 -11.70
CA TRP A 179 15.38 33.51 -10.47
C TRP A 179 14.45 32.61 -9.66
N ASN A 180 14.90 31.39 -9.32
CA ASN A 180 14.14 30.43 -8.54
C ASN A 180 15.04 29.41 -7.79
N ASP A 181 14.43 28.45 -7.08
CA ASP A 181 15.08 27.29 -6.46
C ASP A 181 16.22 27.64 -5.54
N CYS A 182 15.91 28.46 -4.54
CA CYS A 182 16.91 28.96 -3.61
C CYS A 182 17.10 28.09 -2.38
N CYS A 183 18.28 28.25 -1.77
CA CYS A 183 18.56 27.72 -0.44
C CYS A 183 19.48 28.67 0.34
N PRO A 184 19.06 29.16 1.52
CA PRO A 184 19.96 29.84 2.45
C PRO A 184 20.80 28.80 3.21
N PHE A 185 21.95 29.23 3.72
CA PHE A 185 22.84 28.42 4.53
C PHE A 185 23.63 29.35 5.46
N TRP A 186 23.77 28.98 6.73
CA TRP A 186 24.67 29.67 7.66
C TRP A 186 25.82 28.74 7.99
N ASP A 187 27.04 29.24 7.81
CA ASP A 187 28.24 28.50 8.13
C ASP A 187 28.60 28.63 9.62
N ASP A 188 29.59 27.84 10.07
CA ASP A 188 30.01 27.78 11.47
C ASP A 188 30.56 29.12 12.00
N ASP A 189 31.00 30.02 11.11
CA ASP A 189 31.45 31.37 11.45
C ASP A 189 30.31 32.41 11.53
N GLY A 190 29.07 31.98 11.30
CA GLY A 190 27.88 32.82 11.28
C GLY A 190 27.64 33.53 9.94
N GLN A 191 28.53 33.41 8.95
CA GLN A 191 28.30 33.99 7.63
C GLN A 191 27.17 33.25 6.91
N GLY A 192 26.14 34.01 6.54
CA GLY A 192 25.07 33.54 5.66
C GLY A 192 25.52 33.46 4.20
N TYR A 193 25.09 32.41 3.51
CA TYR A 193 25.24 32.18 2.08
C TYR A 193 23.89 31.83 1.47
N PHE A 194 23.76 32.08 0.17
CA PHE A 194 22.54 31.84 -0.58
C PHE A 194 22.89 31.26 -1.93
N VAL A 195 22.28 30.13 -2.29
CA VAL A 195 22.34 29.59 -3.64
C VAL A 195 21.01 29.77 -4.35
N GLY A 196 21.01 30.02 -5.65
CA GLY A 196 19.82 30.09 -6.47
C GLY A 196 20.10 29.86 -7.95
N THR A 197 19.10 29.38 -8.69
CA THR A 197 19.19 29.16 -10.14
C THR A 197 18.61 30.36 -10.89
N ASN A 198 19.28 30.78 -11.96
CA ASN A 198 18.70 31.64 -12.98
C ASN A 198 18.44 30.85 -14.28
N PHE A 199 17.18 30.45 -14.49
CA PHE A 199 16.80 29.66 -15.66
C PHE A 199 16.70 30.49 -16.95
N TYR A 200 16.64 31.82 -16.87
CA TYR A 200 16.78 32.71 -18.03
C TYR A 200 18.23 32.89 -18.48
N ASP A 201 19.19 32.72 -17.57
CA ASP A 201 20.63 32.71 -17.89
C ASP A 201 21.16 31.27 -18.07
N GLY A 202 20.36 30.43 -18.74
CA GLY A 202 20.75 29.07 -19.10
C GLY A 202 20.95 28.13 -17.92
N TYR A 203 20.13 28.25 -16.87
CA TYR A 203 20.16 27.42 -15.65
C TYR A 203 21.48 27.51 -14.88
N LYS A 204 22.11 28.68 -14.84
CA LYS A 204 23.28 28.89 -13.98
C LYS A 204 22.87 28.85 -12.51
N ILE A 205 23.67 28.15 -11.72
CA ILE A 205 23.57 28.13 -10.26
C ILE A 205 24.57 29.15 -9.71
N HIS A 206 24.04 30.13 -8.97
CA HIS A 206 24.80 31.21 -8.37
C HIS A 206 24.88 31.06 -6.86
N LEU A 207 26.07 31.30 -6.30
CA LEU A 207 26.33 31.38 -4.87
C LEU A 207 26.64 32.84 -4.48
N PHE A 208 25.96 33.33 -3.47
CA PHE A 208 26.13 34.65 -2.88
C PHE A 208 26.43 34.54 -1.38
N LYS A 209 27.15 35.53 -0.85
CA LYS A 209 27.08 35.87 0.58
C LYS A 209 25.80 36.65 0.86
N MET A 210 25.26 36.51 2.07
CA MET A 210 24.14 37.28 2.57
C MET A 210 24.59 38.38 3.53
N SER A 211 23.76 39.42 3.68
CA SER A 211 23.83 40.33 4.83
C SER A 211 23.52 39.60 6.13
N GLU A 212 23.96 40.16 7.26
CA GLU A 212 23.76 39.58 8.61
C GLU A 212 22.28 39.34 8.93
N ASP A 213 21.39 40.23 8.49
CA ASP A 213 19.94 40.09 8.66
C ASP A 213 19.28 39.11 7.68
N GLY A 214 20.05 38.52 6.75
CA GLY A 214 19.58 37.58 5.73
C GLY A 214 18.72 38.20 4.61
N LYS A 215 18.52 39.53 4.59
CA LYS A 215 17.58 40.19 3.66
C LYS A 215 18.20 40.59 2.34
N LYS A 216 19.53 40.62 2.24
CA LYS A 216 20.26 41.07 1.05
C LYS A 216 21.32 40.07 0.62
N LEU A 217 21.49 39.96 -0.69
CA LEU A 217 22.59 39.28 -1.35
C LEU A 217 23.73 40.28 -1.62
N ILE A 218 24.96 39.88 -1.35
CA ILE A 218 26.15 40.74 -1.55
C ILE A 218 26.63 40.60 -2.99
N SER A 219 26.42 41.65 -3.79
CA SER A 219 26.65 41.62 -5.23
C SER A 219 28.08 41.27 -5.64
N SER A 220 29.07 41.76 -4.91
CA SER A 220 30.49 41.47 -5.19
C SER A 220 30.89 40.01 -4.94
N SER A 221 30.00 39.20 -4.35
CA SER A 221 30.25 37.79 -4.05
C SER A 221 29.61 36.81 -5.02
N ASP A 222 28.80 37.30 -5.97
CA ASP A 222 28.11 36.48 -6.97
C ASP A 222 29.10 35.56 -7.70
N THR A 223 28.91 34.26 -7.52
CA THR A 223 29.79 33.22 -8.06
C THR A 223 28.94 32.17 -8.77
N VAL A 224 29.08 32.04 -10.08
CA VAL A 224 28.49 30.92 -10.83
C VAL A 224 29.27 29.65 -10.50
N ILE A 225 28.66 28.71 -9.79
CA ILE A 225 29.31 27.48 -9.32
C ILE A 225 29.03 26.27 -10.22
N HIS A 226 27.93 26.30 -10.99
CA HIS A 226 27.54 25.21 -11.89
C HIS A 226 26.61 25.68 -13.01
N GLN A 227 26.56 24.92 -14.10
CA GLN A 227 25.61 25.11 -15.18
C GLN A 227 25.46 23.83 -16.01
N GLU A 228 24.24 23.30 -16.08
CA GLU A 228 23.81 22.26 -17.02
C GLU A 228 22.31 22.45 -17.35
N SER A 229 21.82 21.78 -18.38
CA SER A 229 20.40 21.85 -18.75
C SER A 229 19.49 21.38 -17.60
N GLY A 230 18.65 22.29 -17.11
CA GLY A 230 17.72 22.00 -16.01
C GLY A 230 18.39 21.91 -14.63
N SER A 231 19.60 22.45 -14.45
CA SER A 231 20.25 22.57 -13.14
C SER A 231 19.42 23.45 -12.18
N GLU A 232 18.67 22.80 -11.30
CA GLU A 232 17.65 23.44 -10.46
C GLU A 232 17.56 22.79 -9.07
N ALA A 233 16.54 23.08 -8.27
CA ALA A 233 16.26 22.43 -6.98
C ALA A 233 17.37 22.54 -5.90
N ASN A 234 18.07 23.68 -5.83
CA ASN A 234 19.29 23.79 -5.02
C ASN A 234 19.06 23.54 -3.52
N LYS A 235 20.01 22.83 -2.88
CA LYS A 235 20.19 22.77 -1.42
C LYS A 235 21.68 22.79 -1.05
N ILE A 236 22.02 23.48 0.02
CA ILE A 236 23.38 23.50 0.58
C ILE A 236 23.42 22.71 1.88
N TYR A 237 24.44 21.86 2.04
CA TYR A 237 24.75 21.16 3.28
C TYR A 237 26.23 21.30 3.63
N LYS A 238 26.55 21.25 4.92
CA LYS A 238 27.92 21.05 5.41
C LYS A 238 27.98 19.76 6.22
N ILE A 239 28.63 18.74 5.70
CA ILE A 239 28.67 17.39 6.28
C ILE A 239 30.11 16.90 6.25
N ASN A 240 30.63 16.43 7.39
CA ASN A 240 32.00 15.92 7.54
C ASN A 240 33.09 16.87 6.99
N GLY A 241 32.90 18.19 7.16
CA GLY A 241 33.86 19.21 6.71
C GLY A 241 33.84 19.49 5.20
N TYR A 242 32.88 18.94 4.47
CA TYR A 242 32.62 19.24 3.06
C TYR A 242 31.33 20.06 2.92
N TYR A 243 31.35 21.02 1.99
CA TYR A 243 30.16 21.68 1.48
C TYR A 243 29.61 20.87 0.30
N TYR A 244 28.31 20.60 0.31
CA TYR A 244 27.57 19.92 -0.76
C TYR A 244 26.55 20.88 -1.36
N PHE A 245 26.49 20.93 -2.70
CA PHE A 245 25.45 21.62 -3.45
C PHE A 245 24.61 20.61 -4.20
N PHE A 246 23.51 20.19 -3.58
CA PHE A 246 22.47 19.35 -4.18
C PHE A 246 21.73 20.13 -5.26
N HIS A 247 21.48 19.51 -6.40
CA HIS A 247 20.65 20.06 -7.47
C HIS A 247 20.08 18.93 -8.35
N SER A 248 18.96 19.21 -9.00
CA SER A 248 18.40 18.37 -10.07
C SER A 248 19.04 18.73 -11.40
N GLU A 249 19.19 17.77 -12.31
CA GLU A 249 19.53 18.01 -13.72
C GLU A 249 18.63 17.18 -14.64
N THR A 250 18.33 17.72 -15.84
CA THR A 250 17.62 16.96 -16.87
C THR A 250 18.61 16.34 -17.85
N THR A 251 19.06 15.12 -17.54
CA THR A 251 19.98 14.34 -18.38
C THR A 251 19.22 13.24 -19.12
N THR A 252 19.52 13.02 -20.41
CA THR A 252 18.93 11.95 -21.25
C THR A 252 17.38 11.92 -21.30
N GLY A 253 16.73 13.07 -21.05
CA GLY A 253 15.27 13.19 -21.03
C GLY A 253 14.60 12.78 -19.71
N ARG A 254 15.40 12.52 -18.66
CA ARG A 254 14.93 12.25 -17.30
C ARG A 254 15.55 13.21 -16.29
N ARG A 255 14.90 13.36 -15.14
CA ARG A 255 15.42 14.14 -14.02
C ARG A 255 16.21 13.25 -13.06
N ASN A 256 17.45 13.65 -12.77
CA ASN A 256 18.34 12.97 -11.82
C ASN A 256 18.89 13.99 -10.81
N VAL A 257 19.40 13.51 -9.68
CA VAL A 257 19.99 14.40 -8.66
C VAL A 257 21.50 14.28 -8.67
N TYR A 258 22.13 15.44 -8.69
CA TYR A 258 23.56 15.61 -8.61
C TYR A 258 23.96 16.40 -7.38
N MET A 259 25.22 16.25 -6.99
CA MET A 259 25.84 17.06 -5.97
C MET A 259 27.22 17.53 -6.42
N LEU A 260 27.49 18.82 -6.20
CA LEU A 260 28.86 19.32 -6.14
C LEU A 260 29.39 19.20 -4.72
N ARG A 261 30.69 18.93 -4.56
CA ARG A 261 31.35 18.89 -3.24
C ARG A 261 32.72 19.55 -3.23
N SER A 262 33.03 20.29 -2.16
CA SER A 262 34.39 20.80 -1.85
C SER A 262 34.58 21.11 -0.37
N LYS A 263 35.82 21.21 0.11
CA LYS A 263 36.14 21.69 1.47
C LYS A 263 36.13 23.22 1.60
N ASN A 264 36.09 23.93 0.48
CA ASN A 264 35.87 25.37 0.41
C ASN A 264 34.51 25.61 -0.25
N ILE A 265 33.67 26.44 0.36
CA ILE A 265 32.32 26.72 -0.15
C ILE A 265 32.32 27.32 -1.56
N PHE A 266 33.41 27.98 -1.98
CA PHE A 266 33.60 28.51 -3.33
C PHE A 266 34.33 27.54 -4.28
N GLY A 267 34.61 26.30 -3.86
CA GLY A 267 35.40 25.32 -4.62
C GLY A 267 36.90 25.42 -4.31
N ASP A 268 37.66 24.37 -4.63
CA ASP A 268 39.11 24.38 -4.40
C ASP A 268 39.79 25.46 -5.27
N GLY A 269 40.60 26.30 -4.63
CA GLY A 269 41.16 27.51 -5.23
C GLY A 269 40.16 28.66 -5.51
N GLY A 270 38.91 28.53 -5.06
CA GLY A 270 37.84 29.52 -5.23
C GLY A 270 37.80 30.62 -4.17
N SER A 271 37.12 31.72 -4.49
CA SER A 271 36.89 32.88 -3.63
C SER A 271 35.58 33.57 -4.01
N PRO A 272 35.02 34.48 -3.17
CA PRO A 272 33.86 35.28 -3.59
C PRO A 272 34.09 35.96 -4.95
N GLY A 273 33.14 35.81 -5.87
CA GLY A 273 33.23 36.30 -7.25
C GLY A 273 34.00 35.40 -8.23
N LYS A 274 34.54 34.25 -7.77
CA LYS A 274 35.35 33.34 -8.60
C LYS A 274 35.25 31.89 -8.12
N ALA A 275 34.56 31.06 -8.89
CA ALA A 275 34.46 29.63 -8.61
C ALA A 275 35.82 28.92 -8.73
N GLY A 276 36.08 28.03 -7.79
CA GLY A 276 37.12 27.02 -7.84
C GLY A 276 36.62 25.72 -8.47
N THR A 277 37.32 24.62 -8.23
CA THR A 277 36.91 23.29 -8.71
C THR A 277 36.09 22.55 -7.65
N TYR A 278 35.03 21.87 -8.08
CA TYR A 278 34.24 20.96 -7.25
C TYR A 278 34.34 19.54 -7.79
N GLU A 279 34.23 18.56 -6.90
CA GLU A 279 33.86 17.21 -7.31
C GLU A 279 32.37 17.22 -7.70
N HIS A 280 31.97 16.47 -8.72
CA HIS A 280 30.60 16.43 -9.24
C HIS A 280 30.15 14.97 -9.38
N LYS A 281 29.00 14.60 -8.80
CA LYS A 281 28.52 13.22 -8.81
C LYS A 281 26.99 13.15 -8.89
N CYS A 282 26.48 12.21 -9.69
CA CYS A 282 25.08 11.77 -9.62
C CYS A 282 24.89 10.95 -8.33
N VAL A 283 23.89 11.27 -7.52
CA VAL A 283 23.63 10.62 -6.22
C VAL A 283 22.35 9.79 -6.21
N ILE A 284 21.45 10.03 -7.16
CA ILE A 284 20.30 9.16 -7.46
C ILE A 284 19.89 9.32 -8.93
N GLN A 285 19.49 8.22 -9.57
CA GLN A 285 19.01 8.20 -10.94
C GLN A 285 17.67 7.50 -11.09
N SER A 286 16.87 7.93 -12.06
CA SER A 286 15.65 7.21 -12.45
C SER A 286 15.97 6.10 -13.46
N ILE A 287 15.61 4.86 -13.10
CA ILE A 287 15.79 3.68 -13.95
C ILE A 287 14.58 3.40 -14.85
N GLY A 288 13.52 4.20 -14.77
CA GLY A 288 12.47 4.32 -15.80
C GLY A 288 11.12 3.71 -15.48
N ASN A 289 11.01 2.95 -14.39
CA ASN A 289 9.73 2.50 -13.84
C ASN A 289 9.26 3.38 -12.67
N ASP A 290 10.11 4.28 -12.17
CA ASP A 290 9.77 5.25 -11.14
C ASP A 290 9.45 6.62 -11.74
N ARG A 291 8.70 7.46 -11.03
CA ARG A 291 8.35 8.83 -11.47
C ARG A 291 9.46 9.84 -11.18
N GLU A 292 10.70 9.35 -11.09
CA GLU A 292 11.95 10.11 -10.88
C GLU A 292 12.03 10.77 -9.49
N PRO A 293 12.57 10.11 -8.45
CA PRO A 293 12.90 10.80 -7.20
C PRO A 293 13.87 11.94 -7.49
N ASN A 294 13.48 13.18 -7.23
CA ASN A 294 14.20 14.31 -7.82
C ASN A 294 14.49 15.44 -6.84
N GLN A 295 13.49 16.11 -6.30
CA GLN A 295 13.72 17.30 -5.48
C GLN A 295 13.19 17.09 -4.06
N GLY A 296 13.97 17.57 -3.09
CA GLY A 296 13.70 17.32 -1.68
C GLY A 296 14.82 17.78 -0.77
N GLY A 297 14.89 17.18 0.42
CA GLY A 297 15.89 17.50 1.44
C GLY A 297 16.48 16.25 2.10
N LEU A 298 17.74 16.36 2.55
CA LEU A 298 18.41 15.33 3.34
C LEU A 298 18.22 15.66 4.82
N VAL A 299 17.88 14.65 5.62
CA VAL A 299 17.70 14.82 7.06
C VAL A 299 18.32 13.67 7.83
N GLN A 300 18.99 13.99 8.92
CA GLN A 300 19.55 13.02 9.85
C GLN A 300 18.60 12.85 11.04
N THR A 301 18.27 11.61 11.38
CA THR A 301 17.52 11.25 12.59
C THR A 301 18.41 11.33 13.85
N GLU A 302 17.81 11.26 15.04
CA GLU A 302 18.56 11.39 16.30
C GLU A 302 19.60 10.28 16.53
N ASP A 303 19.33 9.07 16.02
CA ASP A 303 20.24 7.92 16.07
C ASP A 303 21.41 8.03 15.07
N GLY A 304 21.42 9.07 14.24
CA GLY A 304 22.44 9.33 13.23
C GLY A 304 22.15 8.76 11.85
N SER A 305 21.04 8.03 11.66
CA SER A 305 20.60 7.54 10.35
C SER A 305 20.19 8.70 9.44
N TRP A 306 20.33 8.52 8.13
CA TRP A 306 20.06 9.59 7.14
C TRP A 306 18.96 9.18 6.18
N TYR A 307 18.13 10.14 5.79
CA TYR A 307 17.01 9.96 4.87
C TYR A 307 16.91 11.09 3.86
N PHE A 308 16.47 10.76 2.66
CA PHE A 308 16.08 11.68 1.60
C PHE A 308 14.56 11.71 1.54
N VAL A 309 13.97 12.83 1.97
CA VAL A 309 12.55 13.11 1.72
C VAL A 309 12.47 13.81 0.38
N THR A 310 11.70 13.28 -0.55
CA THR A 310 11.72 13.70 -1.95
C THR A 310 10.35 13.66 -2.57
N HIS A 311 10.10 14.50 -3.57
CA HIS A 311 8.98 14.30 -4.48
C HIS A 311 9.46 13.81 -5.85
N HIS A 312 8.50 13.30 -6.61
CA HIS A 312 8.73 12.80 -7.96
C HIS A 312 8.84 13.95 -8.98
N GLY A 313 9.73 13.81 -9.96
CA GLY A 313 9.99 14.81 -11.00
C GLY A 313 8.86 14.90 -12.03
N SER A 314 8.24 13.76 -12.33
CA SER A 314 7.10 13.67 -13.24
C SER A 314 5.76 13.88 -12.53
N MET A 315 4.85 14.64 -13.15
CA MET A 315 3.53 14.97 -12.60
C MET A 315 2.46 13.93 -12.99
N SER A 316 1.50 13.69 -12.10
CA SER A 316 0.29 12.91 -12.38
C SER A 316 -0.97 13.61 -11.85
N LEU A 317 -2.10 12.92 -11.76
CA LEU A 317 -3.37 13.52 -11.32
C LEU A 317 -3.33 14.03 -9.87
N GLU A 318 -2.53 13.39 -9.02
CA GLU A 318 -2.27 13.78 -7.64
C GLU A 318 -1.16 14.82 -7.50
N GLY A 319 -0.55 15.26 -8.61
CA GLY A 319 0.60 16.15 -8.60
C GLY A 319 1.91 15.38 -8.44
N ARG A 320 2.80 15.89 -7.58
CA ARG A 320 4.10 15.27 -7.26
C ARG A 320 4.09 14.75 -5.81
N PRO A 321 3.89 13.43 -5.61
CA PRO A 321 3.76 12.85 -4.27
C PRO A 321 5.08 12.76 -3.52
N VAL A 322 5.03 12.57 -2.19
CA VAL A 322 6.20 12.53 -1.30
C VAL A 322 6.65 11.10 -1.04
N SER A 323 7.94 10.84 -1.18
CA SER A 323 8.61 9.59 -0.85
C SER A 323 9.72 9.80 0.18
N LEU A 324 10.00 8.74 0.94
CA LEU A 324 11.10 8.65 1.91
C LEU A 324 12.07 7.55 1.49
N LEU A 325 13.34 7.90 1.28
CA LEU A 325 14.39 6.97 0.87
C LEU A 325 15.50 6.96 1.94
N PRO A 326 16.05 5.80 2.32
CA PRO A 326 17.22 5.75 3.20
C PRO A 326 18.45 6.34 2.50
N ILE A 327 19.44 6.79 3.26
CA ILE A 327 20.74 7.23 2.74
C ILE A 327 21.85 6.42 3.37
N SER A 328 22.74 5.91 2.53
CA SER A 328 24.04 5.37 2.97
C SER A 328 25.19 6.27 2.53
N TRP A 329 26.35 6.14 3.15
CA TRP A 329 27.53 6.97 2.88
C TRP A 329 28.72 6.12 2.46
N VAL A 330 29.33 6.46 1.32
CA VAL A 330 30.54 5.80 0.80
C VAL A 330 31.53 6.88 0.36
N ASP A 331 32.74 6.89 0.94
CA ASP A 331 33.77 7.91 0.68
C ASP A 331 33.24 9.35 0.82
N ASP A 332 32.48 9.57 1.90
CA ASP A 332 31.75 10.80 2.22
C ASP A 332 30.73 11.21 1.12
N TRP A 333 30.34 10.36 0.18
CA TRP A 333 29.22 10.63 -0.74
C TRP A 333 27.94 9.98 -0.25
N PRO A 334 26.80 10.70 -0.25
CA PRO A 334 25.51 10.10 0.03
C PRO A 334 25.05 9.29 -1.19
N ILE A 335 24.51 8.10 -0.92
CA ILE A 335 23.80 7.26 -1.86
C ILE A 335 22.33 7.33 -1.45
N LEU A 336 21.50 7.98 -2.25
CA LEU A 336 20.09 8.20 -1.90
C LEU A 336 19.23 7.03 -2.39
N GLY A 337 18.60 6.30 -1.48
CA GLY A 337 17.91 5.05 -1.80
C GLY A 337 18.85 3.86 -1.75
N VAL A 338 18.77 2.98 -2.74
CA VAL A 338 19.58 1.75 -2.82
C VAL A 338 20.46 1.75 -4.07
N ASP A 339 21.71 1.34 -3.94
CA ASP A 339 22.63 1.14 -5.07
C ASP A 339 22.63 -0.34 -5.44
N SER A 340 21.62 -0.74 -6.22
CA SER A 340 21.38 -2.16 -6.54
C SER A 340 22.47 -2.75 -7.44
N ASN A 341 23.12 -1.91 -8.27
CA ASN A 341 24.07 -2.34 -9.30
C ASN A 341 25.54 -2.07 -8.92
N ASN A 342 25.78 -1.48 -7.75
CA ASN A 342 27.07 -1.05 -7.21
C ASN A 342 27.83 -0.07 -8.13
N ASP A 343 27.14 0.80 -8.84
CA ASP A 343 27.74 1.89 -9.63
C ASP A 343 28.00 3.16 -8.79
N GLY A 344 27.59 3.16 -7.52
CA GLY A 344 27.73 4.27 -6.60
C GLY A 344 26.65 5.34 -6.78
N ILE A 345 25.55 5.04 -7.45
CA ILE A 345 24.38 5.91 -7.67
C ILE A 345 23.16 5.23 -7.07
N GLY A 346 22.38 5.99 -6.28
CA GLY A 346 21.17 5.44 -5.68
C GLY A 346 20.00 5.28 -6.67
N GLU A 347 19.05 4.46 -6.29
CA GLU A 347 17.80 4.18 -7.00
C GLU A 347 16.60 4.22 -6.05
N MET A 348 15.39 4.39 -6.61
CA MET A 348 14.14 4.45 -5.85
C MET A 348 13.90 3.21 -4.97
N VAL A 349 13.41 3.45 -3.76
CA VAL A 349 12.94 2.42 -2.82
C VAL A 349 11.44 2.62 -2.59
N TRP A 350 10.64 1.58 -2.83
CA TRP A 350 9.18 1.66 -2.72
C TRP A 350 8.60 1.31 -1.34
N SER A 351 9.39 0.69 -0.46
CA SER A 351 8.99 0.39 0.91
C SER A 351 10.21 0.24 1.81
N GLY A 352 10.03 0.39 3.12
CA GLY A 352 11.12 0.27 4.07
C GLY A 352 10.64 0.15 5.51
N THR A 353 11.59 -0.07 6.43
CA THR A 353 11.33 0.01 7.87
C THR A 353 11.15 1.47 8.26
N LYS A 354 10.15 1.76 9.11
CA LYS A 354 9.97 3.10 9.66
C LYS A 354 11.26 3.56 10.35
N PRO A 355 11.72 4.80 10.11
CA PRO A 355 12.89 5.34 10.79
C PRO A 355 12.71 5.38 12.31
N ILE A 356 11.50 5.71 12.76
CA ILE A 356 11.17 5.92 14.16
C ILE A 356 9.81 5.27 14.45
N ASN A 357 9.78 4.40 15.46
CA ASN A 357 8.59 3.67 15.89
C ASN A 357 7.94 4.30 17.12
N GLY A 358 6.70 3.88 17.43
CA GLY A 358 6.00 4.27 18.67
C GLY A 358 5.17 5.57 18.58
N TYR A 359 5.05 6.18 17.40
CA TYR A 359 4.15 7.30 17.15
C TYR A 359 2.87 6.83 16.43
N PRO A 360 1.72 7.48 16.68
CA PRO A 360 0.46 7.14 16.02
C PRO A 360 0.54 7.47 14.53
N ILE A 361 -0.19 6.68 13.74
CA ILE A 361 -0.40 6.95 12.31
C ILE A 361 -1.12 8.30 12.17
N LYS A 362 -0.56 9.19 11.35
CA LYS A 362 -1.19 10.48 11.02
C LYS A 362 -1.12 10.75 9.53
N PHE A 363 -2.15 11.41 9.04
CA PHE A 363 -2.26 11.86 7.66
C PHE A 363 -2.55 13.36 7.63
N PRO A 364 -2.21 14.06 6.54
CA PRO A 364 -2.62 15.45 6.36
C PRO A 364 -4.14 15.62 6.53
N GLN A 365 -4.57 16.68 7.22
CA GLN A 365 -5.99 16.89 7.52
C GLN A 365 -6.85 16.99 6.25
N SER A 366 -8.10 16.55 6.33
CA SER A 366 -8.96 16.38 5.15
C SER A 366 -10.44 16.69 5.39
N SER A 367 -10.97 16.38 6.57
CA SER A 367 -12.34 16.72 6.98
C SER A 367 -12.36 17.97 7.85
N ASP A 368 -13.48 18.70 7.84
CA ASP A 368 -13.70 19.92 8.62
C ASP A 368 -15.21 20.08 8.93
N ASP A 369 -15.54 20.28 10.21
CA ASP A 369 -16.89 20.54 10.69
C ASP A 369 -17.20 22.04 10.80
N PHE A 370 -16.20 22.91 10.56
CA PHE A 370 -16.31 24.37 10.64
C PHE A 370 -16.81 24.90 11.99
N GLU A 371 -16.64 24.14 13.08
CA GLU A 371 -16.93 24.60 14.45
C GLU A 371 -15.91 25.62 14.95
N SER A 372 -14.67 25.54 14.44
CA SER A 372 -13.63 26.52 14.73
C SER A 372 -13.89 27.85 14.02
N LEU A 373 -13.58 28.97 14.69
CA LEU A 373 -13.61 30.30 14.08
C LEU A 373 -12.38 30.61 13.20
N THR A 374 -11.45 29.66 13.10
CA THR A 374 -10.29 29.73 12.20
C THR A 374 -10.34 28.55 11.24
N LEU A 375 -10.16 28.81 9.95
CA LEU A 375 -10.08 27.74 8.96
C LEU A 375 -8.95 26.78 9.30
N SER A 376 -9.23 25.48 9.20
CA SER A 376 -8.25 24.44 9.37
C SER A 376 -7.17 24.53 8.26
N PRO A 377 -5.91 24.19 8.56
CA PRO A 377 -4.76 24.55 7.71
C PRO A 377 -4.66 23.72 6.42
N GLN A 378 -5.52 22.73 6.18
CA GLN A 378 -5.60 22.04 4.88
C GLN A 378 -6.25 22.91 3.78
N TRP A 379 -7.02 23.92 4.17
CA TRP A 379 -7.74 24.76 3.23
C TRP A 379 -6.85 25.83 2.60
N GLU A 380 -6.88 25.87 1.27
CA GLU A 380 -6.24 26.89 0.47
C GLU A 380 -7.22 27.43 -0.58
N TRP A 381 -7.35 28.74 -0.64
CA TRP A 381 -8.10 29.49 -1.63
C TRP A 381 -7.38 29.48 -2.97
N ASN A 382 -8.17 29.35 -4.04
CA ASN A 382 -7.67 29.62 -5.37
C ASN A 382 -7.52 31.14 -5.56
N TYR A 383 -6.27 31.64 -5.45
CA TYR A 383 -5.89 33.05 -5.33
C TYR A 383 -6.20 33.68 -3.97
N GLN A 384 -5.70 34.90 -3.72
CA GLN A 384 -6.03 35.64 -2.49
C GLN A 384 -7.56 35.79 -2.39
N PRO A 385 -8.20 35.33 -1.29
CA PRO A 385 -9.64 35.46 -1.13
C PRO A 385 -10.01 36.93 -0.88
N ARG A 386 -11.24 37.29 -1.24
CA ARG A 386 -11.85 38.52 -0.77
C ARG A 386 -12.46 38.27 0.62
N ALA A 387 -11.93 38.96 1.63
CA ALA A 387 -12.23 38.69 3.03
C ALA A 387 -13.71 38.89 3.41
N ASP A 388 -14.44 39.78 2.74
CA ASP A 388 -15.87 40.04 3.01
C ASP A 388 -16.82 39.03 2.34
N LYS A 389 -16.29 38.01 1.63
CA LYS A 389 -17.10 37.01 0.93
C LYS A 389 -17.06 35.62 1.54
N TRP A 390 -16.47 35.47 2.73
CA TRP A 390 -16.56 34.24 3.50
C TRP A 390 -16.55 34.55 4.99
N SER A 391 -17.12 33.67 5.81
CA SER A 391 -17.11 33.83 7.27
C SER A 391 -17.36 32.52 7.98
N LEU A 392 -16.65 32.31 9.09
CA LEU A 392 -16.95 31.28 10.10
C LEU A 392 -17.72 31.84 11.31
N SER A 393 -17.90 33.17 11.36
CA SER A 393 -18.46 33.86 12.53
C SER A 393 -19.86 34.42 12.30
N GLU A 394 -20.27 34.61 11.04
CA GLU A 394 -21.64 35.04 10.71
C GLU A 394 -22.69 33.98 11.10
N ARG A 395 -22.28 32.70 11.06
CA ARG A 395 -23.04 31.54 11.54
C ARG A 395 -22.04 30.52 12.09
N PRO A 396 -21.74 30.51 13.39
CA PRO A 396 -20.84 29.52 14.00
C PRO A 396 -21.29 28.08 13.69
N GLY A 397 -20.33 27.16 13.50
CA GLY A 397 -20.58 25.79 13.03
C GLY A 397 -20.80 25.66 11.52
N TYR A 398 -20.56 26.73 10.75
CA TYR A 398 -20.73 26.75 9.30
C TYR A 398 -19.68 27.63 8.63
N LEU A 399 -19.16 27.19 7.48
CA LEU A 399 -18.48 28.06 6.53
C LEU A 399 -19.51 28.74 5.63
N ARG A 400 -19.75 30.04 5.85
CA ARG A 400 -20.56 30.84 4.94
C ARG A 400 -19.73 31.30 3.75
N LEU A 401 -20.25 31.08 2.54
CA LEU A 401 -19.69 31.60 1.29
C LEU A 401 -20.71 32.54 0.62
N HIS A 402 -20.39 33.83 0.60
CA HIS A 402 -21.17 34.83 -0.14
C HIS A 402 -20.85 34.75 -1.62
N ALA A 403 -21.86 34.85 -2.48
CA ALA A 403 -21.67 34.69 -3.91
C ALA A 403 -20.76 35.78 -4.48
N PHE A 404 -19.66 35.35 -5.06
CA PHE A 404 -18.69 36.18 -5.77
C PHE A 404 -19.15 36.41 -7.23
N LYS A 405 -19.02 37.62 -7.78
CA LYS A 405 -19.25 37.82 -9.23
C LYS A 405 -17.98 37.47 -10.00
N PRO A 406 -17.96 36.37 -10.79
CA PRO A 406 -16.72 35.91 -11.41
C PRO A 406 -16.20 36.91 -12.45
N LEU A 407 -14.88 36.98 -12.65
CA LEU A 407 -14.24 37.86 -13.64
C LEU A 407 -14.59 37.46 -15.09
N SER A 408 -14.99 36.20 -15.27
CA SER A 408 -15.56 35.66 -16.51
C SER A 408 -16.78 34.84 -16.13
N THR A 409 -17.93 35.14 -16.72
CA THR A 409 -19.18 34.39 -16.55
C THR A 409 -18.95 32.89 -16.76
N ASP A 410 -19.58 32.06 -15.92
CA ASP A 410 -19.56 30.60 -16.03
C ASP A 410 -18.17 29.95 -16.02
N ASN A 411 -17.19 30.62 -15.39
CA ASN A 411 -15.82 30.13 -15.31
C ASN A 411 -15.34 30.02 -13.86
N LEU A 412 -15.24 28.78 -13.36
CA LEU A 412 -14.77 28.47 -12.00
C LEU A 412 -13.38 29.05 -11.73
N PHE A 413 -12.47 28.99 -12.70
CA PHE A 413 -11.11 29.52 -12.56
C PHE A 413 -11.05 31.04 -12.43
N LYS A 414 -12.18 31.73 -12.66
CA LYS A 414 -12.36 33.17 -12.50
C LYS A 414 -13.37 33.52 -11.41
N ALA A 415 -13.75 32.54 -10.57
CA ALA A 415 -14.59 32.73 -9.41
C ALA A 415 -13.72 32.81 -8.14
N GLY A 416 -13.81 33.95 -7.45
CA GLY A 416 -13.10 34.16 -6.18
C GLY A 416 -13.70 33.33 -5.06
N ASN A 417 -12.94 33.17 -3.99
CA ASN A 417 -13.34 32.41 -2.81
C ASN A 417 -13.77 30.96 -3.13
N THR A 418 -13.17 30.35 -4.15
CA THR A 418 -13.19 28.90 -4.30
C THR A 418 -12.17 28.33 -3.30
N ILE A 419 -12.67 27.67 -2.25
CA ILE A 419 -11.86 27.06 -1.20
C ILE A 419 -11.56 25.61 -1.59
N SER A 420 -10.33 25.14 -1.38
CA SER A 420 -9.93 23.83 -1.87
C SER A 420 -8.83 23.21 -1.02
N GLN A 421 -8.70 21.90 -1.12
CA GLN A 421 -7.60 21.13 -0.56
C GLN A 421 -7.03 20.17 -1.60
N ARG A 422 -5.86 19.58 -1.30
CA ARG A 422 -5.15 18.69 -2.22
C ARG A 422 -5.97 17.42 -2.45
N PHE A 423 -5.97 16.94 -3.70
CA PHE A 423 -6.39 15.59 -4.00
C PHE A 423 -5.36 14.60 -3.47
N MET A 424 -5.84 13.57 -2.78
CA MET A 424 -5.04 12.48 -2.24
C MET A 424 -5.39 11.21 -2.97
N ARG A 425 -4.38 10.62 -3.64
CA ARG A 425 -4.57 9.41 -4.43
C ARG A 425 -4.78 8.20 -3.54
N THR A 426 -5.83 7.44 -3.86
CA THR A 426 -6.26 6.26 -3.11
C THR A 426 -7.07 5.34 -4.02
N ASP A 427 -7.19 4.06 -3.69
CA ASP A 427 -8.03 3.11 -4.44
C ASP A 427 -9.51 3.45 -4.33
N PHE A 428 -9.90 3.95 -3.16
CA PHE A 428 -11.25 4.37 -2.86
C PHE A 428 -11.19 5.61 -1.98
N GLY A 429 -11.93 6.64 -2.35
CA GLY A 429 -12.15 7.74 -1.43
C GLY A 429 -13.37 8.55 -1.82
N VAL A 430 -13.90 9.19 -0.78
CA VAL A 430 -15.22 9.81 -0.82
C VAL A 430 -15.10 11.16 -0.18
N ALA A 431 -15.59 12.17 -0.88
CA ALA A 431 -15.79 13.48 -0.31
C ALA A 431 -17.28 13.81 -0.29
N THR A 432 -17.81 14.11 0.89
CA THR A 432 -19.21 14.48 1.07
C THR A 432 -19.29 15.85 1.74
N THR A 433 -20.26 16.66 1.35
CA THR A 433 -20.53 17.93 2.02
C THR A 433 -22.02 18.19 2.10
N LYS A 434 -22.44 18.89 3.15
CA LYS A 434 -23.80 19.35 3.37
C LYS A 434 -23.86 20.87 3.26
N ILE A 435 -24.75 21.38 2.41
CA ILE A 435 -24.84 22.80 2.10
C ILE A 435 -26.29 23.29 2.28
N ASP A 436 -26.45 24.36 3.06
CA ASP A 436 -27.67 25.16 3.15
C ASP A 436 -27.75 26.14 1.97
N ILE A 437 -28.80 25.97 1.17
CA ILE A 437 -29.10 26.71 -0.05
C ILE A 437 -30.29 27.68 0.12
N GLY A 438 -30.73 27.91 1.36
CA GLY A 438 -31.92 28.71 1.66
C GLY A 438 -31.85 30.16 1.17
N ASN A 439 -30.64 30.74 1.18
CA ASN A 439 -30.39 32.16 0.87
C ASN A 439 -29.75 32.40 -0.50
N MET A 440 -29.90 31.43 -1.41
CA MET A 440 -29.43 31.61 -2.77
C MET A 440 -30.25 32.69 -3.53
N ALA A 441 -29.58 33.39 -4.45
CA ALA A 441 -30.19 34.38 -5.33
C ALA A 441 -30.14 33.95 -6.80
N ASN A 442 -30.97 34.57 -7.65
CA ASN A 442 -30.91 34.33 -9.10
C ASN A 442 -29.50 34.61 -9.65
N GLY A 443 -29.05 33.76 -10.57
CA GLY A 443 -27.72 33.81 -11.15
C GLY A 443 -26.65 33.09 -10.34
N GLN A 444 -26.94 32.68 -9.10
CA GLN A 444 -26.00 32.01 -8.21
C GLN A 444 -25.83 30.53 -8.55
N GLU A 445 -24.60 30.05 -8.44
CA GLU A 445 -24.21 28.66 -8.50
C GLU A 445 -23.27 28.33 -7.32
N ALA A 446 -23.51 27.23 -6.63
CA ALA A 446 -22.69 26.78 -5.51
C ALA A 446 -22.67 25.25 -5.36
N GLY A 447 -21.53 24.68 -4.98
CA GLY A 447 -21.40 23.23 -4.82
C GLY A 447 -19.97 22.73 -4.69
N LEU A 448 -19.76 21.47 -5.06
CA LEU A 448 -18.48 20.75 -4.99
C LEU A 448 -17.76 20.79 -6.35
N THR A 449 -16.44 20.84 -6.34
CA THR A 449 -15.62 20.86 -7.55
C THR A 449 -14.36 20.01 -7.42
N HIS A 450 -13.93 19.46 -8.55
CA HIS A 450 -12.55 19.06 -8.79
C HIS A 450 -11.92 19.95 -9.87
N PHE A 451 -10.71 20.45 -9.65
CA PHE A 451 -10.01 21.29 -10.62
C PHE A 451 -8.49 21.13 -10.56
N ASP A 452 -7.81 21.31 -11.69
CA ASP A 452 -6.36 21.19 -11.78
C ASP A 452 -5.65 22.56 -11.75
N GLY A 453 -4.41 22.65 -12.23
CA GLY A 453 -3.66 23.90 -12.33
C GLY A 453 -4.18 24.92 -13.35
N GLY A 454 -5.49 25.00 -13.63
CA GLY A 454 -6.08 26.05 -14.48
C GLY A 454 -6.39 25.62 -15.91
N SER A 455 -6.46 24.32 -16.18
CA SER A 455 -6.75 23.73 -17.48
C SER A 455 -8.14 23.11 -17.53
N ARG A 456 -8.46 22.24 -16.56
CA ARG A 456 -9.71 21.47 -16.53
C ARG A 456 -10.36 21.46 -15.16
N TYR A 457 -11.68 21.44 -15.14
CA TYR A 457 -12.46 21.24 -13.92
C TYR A 457 -13.76 20.49 -14.19
N CYS A 458 -14.35 19.96 -13.14
CA CYS A 458 -15.74 19.55 -13.11
C CYS A 458 -16.42 20.04 -11.83
N THR A 459 -17.72 20.27 -11.90
CA THR A 459 -18.54 20.74 -10.78
C THR A 459 -19.84 19.96 -10.67
N ILE A 460 -20.30 19.78 -9.45
CA ILE A 460 -21.71 19.50 -9.13
C ILE A 460 -22.20 20.56 -8.15
N GLY A 461 -23.39 21.12 -8.38
CA GLY A 461 -23.91 22.17 -7.54
C GLY A 461 -25.39 22.44 -7.71
N VAL A 462 -25.86 23.49 -7.05
CA VAL A 462 -27.18 24.09 -7.26
C VAL A 462 -27.01 25.36 -8.06
N VAL A 463 -27.86 25.57 -9.05
CA VAL A 463 -28.02 26.85 -9.76
C VAL A 463 -29.42 27.39 -9.53
N GLN A 464 -29.54 28.70 -9.24
CA GLN A 464 -30.83 29.37 -9.09
C GLN A 464 -31.13 30.31 -10.26
N LYS A 465 -32.27 30.11 -10.92
CA LYS A 465 -32.74 30.90 -12.06
C LYS A 465 -34.23 31.19 -11.91
N ASN A 466 -34.64 32.45 -12.05
CA ASN A 466 -36.04 32.88 -11.99
C ASN A 466 -36.79 32.40 -10.71
N GLY A 467 -36.09 32.34 -9.57
CA GLY A 467 -36.63 31.89 -8.29
C GLY A 467 -36.67 30.37 -8.11
N VAL A 468 -36.23 29.60 -9.11
CA VAL A 468 -36.23 28.13 -9.09
C VAL A 468 -34.80 27.60 -8.99
N LYS A 469 -34.59 26.57 -8.16
CA LYS A 469 -33.29 25.95 -7.93
C LYS A 469 -33.22 24.61 -8.67
N TYR A 470 -32.10 24.34 -9.31
CA TYR A 470 -31.84 23.08 -10.02
C TYR A 470 -30.49 22.52 -9.60
N PHE A 471 -30.37 21.20 -9.56
CA PHE A 471 -29.05 20.60 -9.59
C PHE A 471 -28.37 20.86 -10.94
N ARG A 472 -27.04 20.95 -10.96
CA ARG A 472 -26.26 21.15 -12.17
C ARG A 472 -24.96 20.38 -12.08
N TYR A 473 -24.58 19.74 -13.18
CA TYR A 473 -23.26 19.13 -13.38
C TYR A 473 -22.58 19.81 -14.57
N ARG A 474 -21.29 20.15 -14.46
CA ARG A 474 -20.55 20.79 -15.55
C ARG A 474 -19.12 20.27 -15.63
N GLU A 475 -18.64 20.10 -16.85
CA GLU A 475 -17.24 19.84 -17.17
C GLU A 475 -16.63 20.95 -18.05
N TYR A 476 -15.37 21.26 -17.80
CA TYR A 476 -14.59 22.24 -18.55
C TYR A 476 -13.20 21.70 -18.89
N PRO A 477 -12.65 22.00 -20.08
CA PRO A 477 -13.28 22.66 -21.21
C PRO A 477 -14.07 21.69 -22.09
N ASN A 478 -15.10 22.17 -22.79
CA ASN A 478 -15.84 21.42 -23.81
C ASN A 478 -16.49 20.10 -23.33
N GLY A 479 -16.86 20.02 -22.05
CA GLY A 479 -17.59 18.87 -21.51
C GLY A 479 -19.09 19.15 -21.37
N PRO A 480 -19.87 18.14 -20.93
CA PRO A 480 -21.30 18.30 -20.70
C PRO A 480 -21.61 19.36 -19.64
N ASP A 481 -22.69 20.10 -19.88
CA ASP A 481 -23.33 21.03 -18.94
C ASP A 481 -24.78 20.57 -18.80
N ILE A 482 -25.07 19.87 -17.71
CA ILE A 482 -26.32 19.15 -17.47
C ILE A 482 -27.10 19.87 -16.38
N LEU A 483 -28.29 20.32 -16.72
CA LEU A 483 -29.29 20.76 -15.74
C LEU A 483 -30.03 19.52 -15.23
N GLY A 484 -29.92 19.26 -13.94
CA GLY A 484 -30.62 18.19 -13.24
C GLY A 484 -32.05 18.55 -12.86
N PRO A 485 -32.70 17.76 -12.00
CA PRO A 485 -34.07 18.01 -11.59
C PRO A 485 -34.20 19.30 -10.77
N GLU A 486 -35.41 19.84 -10.78
CA GLU A 486 -35.82 20.95 -9.92
C GLU A 486 -35.76 20.53 -8.44
N ILE A 487 -35.26 21.44 -7.61
CA ILE A 487 -35.25 21.27 -6.15
C ILE A 487 -36.51 21.92 -5.60
N SER A 488 -37.26 21.17 -4.80
CA SER A 488 -38.46 21.67 -4.13
C SER A 488 -38.20 22.99 -3.41
N SER A 489 -39.12 23.94 -3.53
CA SER A 489 -39.03 25.24 -2.84
C SER A 489 -38.98 25.11 -1.30
N SER A 490 -39.44 23.98 -0.74
CA SER A 490 -39.34 23.66 0.68
C SER A 490 -37.98 23.10 1.12
N ALA A 491 -37.14 22.64 0.17
CA ALA A 491 -35.82 22.11 0.48
C ALA A 491 -34.81 23.25 0.63
N THR A 492 -34.23 23.36 1.83
CA THR A 492 -33.20 24.36 2.15
C THR A 492 -31.80 23.76 2.24
N THR A 493 -31.66 22.44 2.19
CA THR A 493 -30.37 21.76 2.34
C THR A 493 -30.19 20.71 1.26
N VAL A 494 -28.95 20.58 0.79
CA VAL A 494 -28.52 19.55 -0.17
C VAL A 494 -27.23 18.91 0.31
N TRP A 495 -26.99 17.69 -0.14
CA TRP A 495 -25.71 17.00 0.02
C TRP A 495 -25.10 16.74 -1.34
N PHE A 496 -23.81 16.95 -1.45
CA PHE A 496 -23.01 16.55 -2.61
C PHE A 496 -21.98 15.52 -2.19
N LYS A 497 -21.74 14.54 -3.06
CA LYS A 497 -20.74 13.50 -2.85
C LYS A 497 -19.93 13.30 -4.12
N SER A 498 -18.60 13.26 -3.99
CA SER A 498 -17.66 12.79 -5.01
C SER A 498 -17.16 11.40 -4.61
N ILE A 499 -17.28 10.42 -5.50
CA ILE A 499 -16.81 9.05 -5.27
C ILE A 499 -15.69 8.76 -6.27
N MET A 500 -14.51 8.44 -5.76
CA MET A 500 -13.38 7.95 -6.55
C MET A 500 -13.47 6.44 -6.71
N ASN A 501 -13.25 5.95 -7.93
CA ASN A 501 -13.09 4.53 -8.18
C ASN A 501 -11.61 4.14 -8.37
N ASN A 502 -11.34 2.83 -8.40
CA ASN A 502 -9.99 2.27 -8.53
C ASN A 502 -9.29 2.62 -9.85
N SER A 503 -10.00 3.22 -10.82
CA SER A 503 -9.43 3.76 -12.06
C SER A 503 -9.08 5.25 -11.96
N GLN A 504 -9.20 5.85 -10.78
CA GLN A 504 -8.96 7.28 -10.50
C GLN A 504 -9.93 8.21 -11.24
N ASN A 505 -11.12 7.69 -11.56
CA ASN A 505 -12.22 8.49 -12.10
C ASN A 505 -13.18 8.83 -10.96
N ILE A 506 -13.77 10.03 -11.02
CA ILE A 506 -14.77 10.47 -10.05
C ILE A 506 -16.17 10.43 -10.65
N ALA A 507 -17.16 10.17 -9.80
CA ALA A 507 -18.57 10.39 -10.10
C ALA A 507 -19.17 11.29 -9.04
N PHE A 508 -20.00 12.24 -9.47
CA PHE A 508 -20.72 13.12 -8.55
C PHE A 508 -22.15 12.63 -8.29
N MET A 509 -22.54 12.73 -7.03
CA MET A 509 -23.87 12.39 -6.55
C MET A 509 -24.46 13.57 -5.77
N TYR A 510 -25.79 13.66 -5.76
CA TYR A 510 -26.54 14.62 -4.95
C TYR A 510 -27.59 13.91 -4.09
N SER A 511 -28.01 14.54 -2.99
CA SER A 511 -29.11 14.08 -2.15
C SER A 511 -29.87 15.26 -1.53
N LEU A 512 -31.16 15.03 -1.21
CA LEU A 512 -32.03 15.95 -0.47
C LEU A 512 -32.28 15.51 0.98
N ASP A 513 -31.85 14.31 1.38
CA ASP A 513 -32.05 13.76 2.72
C ASP A 513 -30.74 13.30 3.39
N GLY A 514 -29.62 13.39 2.68
CA GLY A 514 -28.30 12.94 3.14
C GLY A 514 -28.13 11.42 3.18
N LYS A 515 -29.12 10.64 2.72
CA LYS A 515 -29.15 9.17 2.77
C LYS A 515 -29.20 8.58 1.36
N ASN A 516 -30.15 9.04 0.57
CA ASN A 516 -30.37 8.56 -0.79
C ASN A 516 -29.63 9.46 -1.77
N PHE A 517 -28.51 8.97 -2.30
CA PHE A 517 -27.69 9.69 -3.27
C PHE A 517 -28.01 9.26 -4.70
N THR A 518 -28.19 10.23 -5.59
CA THR A 518 -28.42 10.02 -7.02
C THR A 518 -27.27 10.61 -7.82
N GLN A 519 -26.75 9.86 -8.79
CA GLN A 519 -25.70 10.36 -9.67
C GLN A 519 -26.23 11.46 -10.59
N LEU A 520 -25.43 12.50 -10.83
CA LEU A 520 -25.68 13.49 -11.88
C LEU A 520 -24.41 13.68 -12.72
N GLY A 521 -24.52 13.46 -14.03
CA GLY A 521 -23.37 13.42 -14.94
C GLY A 521 -22.77 12.03 -15.09
N GLY A 522 -21.68 11.94 -15.84
CA GLY A 522 -20.91 10.72 -16.05
C GLY A 522 -19.75 10.58 -15.07
N THR A 523 -18.82 9.69 -15.37
CA THR A 523 -17.51 9.64 -14.70
C THR A 523 -16.55 10.66 -15.31
N TYR A 524 -15.76 11.34 -14.49
CA TYR A 524 -14.76 12.31 -14.91
C TYR A 524 -13.34 11.86 -14.59
N ASN A 525 -12.43 12.01 -15.54
CA ASN A 525 -11.02 11.64 -15.39
C ASN A 525 -10.21 12.82 -14.87
N LEU A 526 -9.67 12.70 -13.65
CA LEU A 526 -8.84 13.74 -13.05
C LEU A 526 -7.52 13.94 -13.80
N SER A 527 -6.96 15.14 -13.71
CA SER A 527 -5.60 15.47 -14.19
C SER A 527 -4.90 16.42 -13.24
N GLY A 528 -3.58 16.47 -13.38
CA GLY A 528 -2.76 17.62 -13.01
C GLY A 528 -2.54 18.54 -14.21
N ALA A 529 -2.19 19.79 -13.95
CA ALA A 529 -1.80 20.78 -14.95
C ALA A 529 -0.90 21.84 -14.31
N ASN A 530 -0.04 22.49 -15.10
CA ASN A 530 0.77 23.63 -14.66
C ASN A 530 1.50 23.38 -13.33
N TYR A 531 2.20 22.25 -13.24
CA TYR A 531 2.96 21.80 -12.06
C TYR A 531 2.14 21.58 -10.79
N ARG A 532 0.82 21.37 -10.92
CA ARG A 532 -0.05 21.02 -9.81
C ARG A 532 -0.89 19.79 -10.06
N GLY A 533 -1.13 19.06 -8.98
CA GLY A 533 -2.15 18.03 -8.89
C GLY A 533 -3.57 18.60 -8.93
N ASN A 534 -4.53 17.69 -9.03
CA ASN A 534 -5.93 17.98 -8.87
C ASN A 534 -6.22 18.46 -7.44
N ARG A 535 -7.29 19.24 -7.29
CA ARG A 535 -7.78 19.72 -6.00
C ARG A 535 -9.26 19.50 -5.92
N ILE A 536 -9.73 19.18 -4.72
CA ILE A 536 -11.15 19.11 -4.39
C ILE A 536 -11.53 20.34 -3.57
N GLY A 537 -12.71 20.89 -3.82
CA GLY A 537 -13.11 22.12 -3.15
C GLY A 537 -14.58 22.48 -3.25
N ILE A 538 -14.93 23.59 -2.62
CA ILE A 538 -16.28 24.16 -2.59
C ILE A 538 -16.25 25.52 -3.26
N TYR A 539 -17.27 25.82 -4.04
CA TYR A 539 -17.39 27.08 -4.76
C TYR A 539 -18.75 27.74 -4.53
N CYS A 540 -18.80 29.06 -4.64
CA CYS A 540 -20.02 29.87 -4.61
C CYS A 540 -19.81 31.16 -5.42
N TYR A 541 -20.47 31.28 -6.57
CA TYR A 541 -20.41 32.49 -7.40
C TYR A 541 -21.78 32.84 -7.96
N ASN A 542 -21.95 34.07 -8.43
CA ASN A 542 -23.17 34.52 -9.08
C ASN A 542 -22.84 35.32 -10.34
N ASN A 543 -23.35 34.85 -11.47
CA ASN A 543 -23.07 35.40 -12.80
C ASN A 543 -23.72 36.78 -13.04
N GLU A 544 -24.76 37.13 -12.31
CA GLU A 544 -25.55 38.35 -12.51
C GLU A 544 -25.06 39.48 -11.60
N ALA A 545 -24.98 39.22 -10.29
CA ALA A 545 -24.65 40.20 -9.25
C ALA A 545 -23.98 39.55 -8.04
N GLU A 546 -23.34 40.35 -7.18
CA GLU A 546 -22.79 39.85 -5.91
C GLU A 546 -23.88 39.68 -4.83
N SER A 547 -24.79 38.74 -5.07
CA SER A 547 -25.97 38.52 -4.22
C SER A 547 -26.19 37.06 -3.92
N GLY A 548 -26.66 36.79 -2.69
CA GLY A 548 -26.93 35.45 -2.16
C GLY A 548 -25.70 34.83 -1.50
N TYR A 549 -25.93 33.78 -0.71
CA TYR A 549 -24.89 33.01 -0.03
C TYR A 549 -25.34 31.57 0.19
N VAL A 550 -24.38 30.70 0.52
CA VAL A 550 -24.64 29.35 1.04
C VAL A 550 -23.89 29.17 2.35
N ASP A 551 -24.42 28.32 3.23
CA ASP A 551 -23.74 27.90 4.46
C ASP A 551 -23.34 26.43 4.32
N VAL A 552 -22.03 26.15 4.34
CA VAL A 552 -21.50 24.80 4.36
C VAL A 552 -21.46 24.33 5.81
N ASP A 553 -22.18 23.26 6.12
CA ASP A 553 -22.27 22.67 7.46
C ASP A 553 -20.97 21.95 7.81
N TRP A 554 -20.56 21.02 6.94
CA TRP A 554 -19.33 20.25 7.09
C TRP A 554 -18.83 19.77 5.74
N PHE A 555 -17.55 19.41 5.71
CA PHE A 555 -16.90 18.74 4.59
C PHE A 555 -16.16 17.52 5.11
N ASP A 556 -16.55 16.34 4.64
CA ASP A 556 -15.93 15.08 5.03
C ASP A 556 -15.19 14.49 3.82
N TYR A 557 -13.88 14.31 3.92
CA TYR A 557 -13.07 13.73 2.84
C TYR A 557 -12.19 12.60 3.35
N ARG A 558 -12.63 11.39 3.04
CA ARG A 558 -11.99 10.13 3.42
C ARG A 558 -11.16 9.61 2.27
N TYR A 559 -9.85 9.50 2.46
CA TYR A 559 -8.91 8.98 1.46
C TYR A 559 -7.88 7.99 2.04
N ASN A 560 -7.77 7.94 3.36
CA ASN A 560 -6.78 7.21 4.15
C ASN A 560 -7.37 6.01 4.91
N GLU A 561 -8.68 5.84 4.87
CA GLU A 561 -9.37 4.74 5.51
C GLU A 561 -9.70 3.69 4.43
N LYS A 562 -8.86 2.64 4.34
CA LYS A 562 -9.25 1.46 3.56
C LYS A 562 -10.58 0.93 4.10
N PRO A 563 -11.54 0.56 3.22
CA PRO A 563 -12.71 -0.14 3.69
C PRO A 563 -12.30 -1.40 4.46
N ILE A 564 -12.81 -1.56 5.67
CA ILE A 564 -12.56 -2.72 6.52
C ILE A 564 -13.53 -3.80 6.05
N ASP A 565 -13.00 -4.94 5.61
CA ASP A 565 -13.83 -6.06 5.17
C ASP A 565 -14.71 -6.55 6.33
N ALA A 566 -16.04 -6.41 6.20
CA ALA A 566 -17.00 -6.84 7.21
C ALA A 566 -16.90 -8.35 7.52
N PHE A 567 -16.39 -9.14 6.57
CA PHE A 567 -16.30 -10.60 6.65
C PHE A 567 -14.94 -11.09 7.19
N SER A 568 -14.07 -10.14 7.53
CA SER A 568 -12.88 -10.35 8.35
C SER A 568 -13.21 -10.17 9.84
N LYS A 569 -12.37 -10.73 10.70
CA LYS A 569 -12.46 -10.47 12.14
C LYS A 569 -12.03 -9.04 12.41
N ILE A 570 -12.88 -8.28 13.07
CA ILE A 570 -12.65 -6.90 13.48
C ILE A 570 -12.50 -6.88 14.99
N GLU A 571 -11.34 -6.46 15.48
CA GLU A 571 -11.08 -6.32 16.91
C GLU A 571 -11.94 -5.20 17.49
N ALA A 572 -12.56 -5.44 18.65
CA ALA A 572 -13.51 -4.51 19.22
C ALA A 572 -12.81 -3.22 19.65
N GLU A 573 -11.56 -3.29 20.10
CA GLU A 573 -10.71 -2.15 20.45
C GLU A 573 -10.23 -1.34 19.24
N SER A 574 -10.40 -1.83 18.00
CA SER A 574 -10.01 -1.09 16.80
C SER A 574 -11.05 -0.06 16.36
N PHE A 575 -11.86 0.45 17.30
CA PHE A 575 -12.90 1.43 17.03
C PHE A 575 -12.27 2.76 16.59
N THR A 576 -12.92 3.43 15.64
CA THR A 576 -12.55 4.77 15.17
C THR A 576 -12.95 5.84 16.16
N ALA A 577 -14.09 5.67 16.84
CA ALA A 577 -14.53 6.53 17.94
C ALA A 577 -15.38 5.75 18.94
N GLN A 578 -15.52 6.31 20.15
CA GLN A 578 -16.37 5.75 21.19
C GLN A 578 -17.15 6.84 21.94
N SER A 579 -18.22 6.45 22.62
CA SER A 579 -19.00 7.28 23.54
C SER A 579 -19.52 6.44 24.71
N GLY A 580 -19.69 7.07 25.87
CA GLY A 580 -20.12 6.39 27.10
C GLY A 580 -18.99 5.69 27.84
N ASN A 581 -19.35 4.78 28.75
CA ASN A 581 -18.40 4.12 29.65
C ASN A 581 -17.79 2.87 28.99
N ILE A 582 -16.76 3.10 28.16
CA ILE A 582 -16.02 2.06 27.43
C ILE A 582 -14.53 2.22 27.73
N GLU A 583 -13.89 1.14 28.20
CA GLU A 583 -12.45 1.06 28.48
C GLU A 583 -11.80 -0.07 27.67
N VAL A 584 -10.48 -0.05 27.52
CA VAL A 584 -9.71 -1.10 26.84
C VAL A 584 -8.80 -1.79 27.86
N GLU A 585 -8.81 -3.12 27.90
CA GLU A 585 -7.97 -3.92 28.80
C GLU A 585 -7.26 -5.08 28.08
N SER A 586 -6.40 -5.82 28.79
CA SER A 586 -5.74 -7.01 28.24
C SER A 586 -6.70 -8.20 28.16
N CYS A 587 -6.75 -8.85 27.00
CA CYS A 587 -7.61 -9.99 26.73
C CYS A 587 -6.92 -11.32 27.04
N SER A 588 -7.60 -12.20 27.79
CA SER A 588 -7.13 -13.56 28.10
C SER A 588 -7.72 -14.65 27.20
N ASP A 589 -8.38 -14.29 26.10
CA ASP A 589 -8.86 -15.26 25.11
C ASP A 589 -7.68 -15.97 24.40
N VAL A 590 -7.98 -16.99 23.59
CA VAL A 590 -6.98 -17.90 22.99
C VAL A 590 -5.91 -17.14 22.18
N GLU A 591 -6.31 -16.06 21.50
CA GLU A 591 -5.43 -15.26 20.64
C GLU A 591 -4.64 -14.18 21.41
N LYS A 592 -5.01 -13.94 22.67
CA LYS A 592 -4.55 -12.81 23.49
C LYS A 592 -4.86 -11.47 22.80
N GLY A 593 -4.30 -10.36 23.28
CA GLY A 593 -4.53 -9.03 22.69
C GLY A 593 -5.18 -8.07 23.68
N GLN A 594 -6.04 -7.18 23.17
CA GLN A 594 -6.87 -6.31 24.00
C GLN A 594 -8.35 -6.67 23.82
N ASN A 595 -9.21 -6.13 24.67
CA ASN A 595 -10.66 -6.18 24.52
C ASN A 595 -11.26 -4.88 25.06
N ILE A 596 -12.50 -4.59 24.71
CA ILE A 596 -13.24 -3.50 25.35
C ILE A 596 -14.03 -4.00 26.55
N VAL A 597 -14.21 -3.12 27.54
CA VAL A 597 -15.04 -3.30 28.74
C VAL A 597 -16.17 -2.29 28.69
N VAL A 598 -17.41 -2.76 28.77
CA VAL A 598 -18.61 -1.93 28.73
C VAL A 598 -19.26 -1.90 30.11
N THR A 599 -19.44 -0.70 30.68
CA THR A 599 -19.96 -0.52 32.07
C THR A 599 -21.19 0.39 32.17
N GLY A 600 -22.01 0.45 31.12
CA GLY A 600 -23.25 1.24 31.14
C GLY A 600 -24.11 1.12 29.89
N ASN A 601 -25.25 1.80 29.93
CA ASN A 601 -26.20 1.88 28.83
C ASN A 601 -25.87 3.03 27.87
N ASP A 602 -26.25 2.86 26.60
CA ASP A 602 -26.21 3.87 25.53
C ASP A 602 -24.81 4.32 25.08
N GLY A 603 -23.75 3.69 25.62
CA GLY A 603 -22.41 3.81 25.06
C GLY A 603 -22.31 3.09 23.71
N TYR A 604 -21.39 3.54 22.85
CA TYR A 604 -21.13 2.89 21.57
C TYR A 604 -19.66 2.93 21.18
N THR A 605 -19.23 1.95 20.41
CA THR A 605 -18.06 2.07 19.53
C THR A 605 -18.51 2.24 18.08
N SER A 606 -17.73 2.98 17.29
CA SER A 606 -17.94 3.12 15.85
C SER A 606 -16.72 2.67 15.07
N TYR A 607 -16.94 2.03 13.93
CA TYR A 607 -15.93 1.56 13.01
C TYR A 607 -16.22 2.14 11.64
N SER A 608 -15.34 3.00 11.15
CA SER A 608 -15.53 3.68 9.87
C SER A 608 -15.30 2.73 8.69
N ASN A 609 -16.06 2.93 7.63
CA ASN A 609 -15.90 2.26 6.33
C ASN A 609 -15.90 0.72 6.38
N ILE A 610 -16.83 0.11 7.11
CA ILE A 610 -17.04 -1.33 7.02
C ILE A 610 -17.65 -1.67 5.65
N ASP A 611 -16.95 -2.45 4.83
CA ASP A 611 -17.43 -2.94 3.53
C ASP A 611 -18.21 -4.24 3.70
N PHE A 612 -19.54 -4.13 3.61
CA PHE A 612 -20.46 -5.26 3.66
C PHE A 612 -20.64 -5.95 2.29
N ALA A 613 -19.84 -5.58 1.28
CA ALA A 613 -19.85 -6.13 -0.07
C ALA A 613 -21.28 -6.27 -0.63
N SER A 614 -21.63 -7.43 -1.19
CA SER A 614 -22.98 -7.69 -1.71
C SER A 614 -24.01 -8.06 -0.65
N GLY A 615 -23.60 -8.36 0.58
CA GLY A 615 -24.47 -8.26 1.74
C GLY A 615 -24.20 -9.19 2.92
N ALA A 616 -24.03 -8.60 4.09
CA ALA A 616 -24.04 -9.29 5.38
C ALA A 616 -25.47 -9.51 5.88
N ALA A 617 -25.75 -10.69 6.45
CA ALA A 617 -27.05 -11.09 6.99
C ALA A 617 -26.97 -11.62 8.43
N MET A 618 -25.77 -11.82 8.95
CA MET A 618 -25.52 -12.24 10.33
C MET A 618 -24.25 -11.56 10.85
N ILE A 619 -24.16 -11.42 12.17
CA ILE A 619 -22.97 -11.00 12.89
C ILE A 619 -22.63 -12.04 13.97
N SER A 620 -21.34 -12.29 14.17
CA SER A 620 -20.77 -13.05 15.28
C SER A 620 -19.98 -12.09 16.17
N VAL A 621 -20.14 -12.20 17.48
CA VAL A 621 -19.43 -11.36 18.46
C VAL A 621 -18.85 -12.22 19.57
N ARG A 622 -17.59 -12.00 19.90
CA ARG A 622 -16.88 -12.68 20.98
C ARG A 622 -16.98 -11.87 22.26
N VAL A 623 -17.67 -12.42 23.26
CA VAL A 623 -18.07 -11.71 24.48
C VAL A 623 -17.70 -12.48 25.74
N ALA A 624 -17.49 -11.76 26.84
CA ALA A 624 -17.33 -12.28 28.20
C ALA A 624 -18.04 -11.35 29.19
N GLY A 625 -18.49 -11.83 30.36
CA GLY A 625 -19.14 -10.94 31.32
C GLY A 625 -19.92 -11.66 32.41
N THR A 626 -20.01 -11.02 33.59
CA THR A 626 -20.80 -11.51 34.73
C THR A 626 -22.24 -11.01 34.71
N SER A 627 -22.64 -10.23 33.71
CA SER A 627 -23.98 -9.68 33.58
C SER A 627 -24.50 -9.81 32.15
N PRO A 628 -25.79 -10.12 31.96
CA PRO A 628 -26.39 -10.14 30.63
C PRO A 628 -26.55 -8.72 30.08
N GLY A 629 -26.54 -8.60 28.77
CA GLY A 629 -26.74 -7.33 28.06
C GLY A 629 -27.17 -7.55 26.61
N SER A 630 -27.11 -6.49 25.82
CA SER A 630 -27.31 -6.56 24.37
C SER A 630 -26.48 -5.54 23.61
N ILE A 631 -26.21 -5.86 22.35
CA ILE A 631 -25.49 -4.98 21.41
C ILE A 631 -26.42 -4.72 20.23
N GLU A 632 -26.76 -3.45 19.99
CA GLU A 632 -27.45 -3.05 18.75
C GLU A 632 -26.42 -2.81 17.65
N VAL A 633 -26.68 -3.37 16.47
CA VAL A 633 -25.85 -3.21 15.28
C VAL A 633 -26.50 -2.17 14.38
N ARG A 634 -25.84 -1.02 14.21
CA ARG A 634 -26.38 0.13 13.47
C ARG A 634 -25.41 0.59 12.40
N VAL A 635 -25.94 1.19 11.34
CA VAL A 635 -25.12 1.84 10.31
C VAL A 635 -25.46 3.32 10.16
N ASP A 636 -24.44 4.10 9.79
CA ASP A 636 -24.49 5.53 9.47
C ASP A 636 -24.94 6.42 10.65
N GLY A 637 -24.57 6.00 11.87
CA GLY A 637 -24.74 6.77 13.10
C GLY A 637 -25.21 5.93 14.29
N PRO A 638 -25.03 6.42 15.53
CA PRO A 638 -25.47 5.73 16.75
C PRO A 638 -27.00 5.69 16.88
N SER A 639 -27.70 6.61 16.20
CA SER A 639 -29.16 6.60 15.99
C SER A 639 -29.54 6.26 14.55
N GLY A 640 -28.61 5.68 13.78
CA GLY A 640 -28.78 5.30 12.39
C GLY A 640 -29.65 4.05 12.21
N LYS A 641 -29.63 3.46 11.01
CA LYS A 641 -30.48 2.29 10.70
C LYS A 641 -30.08 1.12 11.59
N LEU A 642 -31.03 0.60 12.37
CA LEU A 642 -30.85 -0.62 13.15
C LEU A 642 -30.91 -1.82 12.21
N LEU A 643 -29.82 -2.58 12.13
CA LEU A 643 -29.77 -3.82 11.38
C LEU A 643 -30.22 -5.00 12.23
N GLY A 644 -29.86 -5.02 13.52
CA GLY A 644 -30.30 -6.08 14.43
C GLY A 644 -29.75 -5.89 15.84
N SER A 645 -30.03 -6.84 16.71
CA SER A 645 -29.55 -6.82 18.09
C SER A 645 -29.04 -8.20 18.50
N ILE A 646 -27.92 -8.22 19.21
CA ILE A 646 -27.26 -9.42 19.73
C ILE A 646 -27.52 -9.49 21.23
N SER A 647 -28.00 -10.63 21.72
CA SER A 647 -28.08 -10.89 23.16
C SER A 647 -26.72 -11.34 23.69
N VAL A 648 -26.25 -10.69 24.75
CA VAL A 648 -25.00 -11.04 25.46
C VAL A 648 -25.37 -11.80 26.74
N PRO A 649 -25.05 -13.10 26.87
CA PRO A 649 -25.27 -13.86 28.10
C PRO A 649 -24.18 -13.58 29.12
N SER A 650 -24.43 -13.92 30.39
CA SER A 650 -23.35 -14.08 31.35
C SER A 650 -22.52 -15.33 31.01
N THR A 651 -21.19 -15.20 31.05
CA THR A 651 -20.22 -16.27 30.76
C THR A 651 -19.56 -16.85 32.00
N ASP A 652 -20.11 -16.62 33.19
CA ASP A 652 -19.53 -17.06 34.46
C ASP A 652 -18.14 -16.44 34.79
N GLY A 653 -17.75 -15.35 34.11
CA GLY A 653 -16.57 -14.57 34.44
C GLY A 653 -16.25 -13.46 33.43
N GLU A 654 -15.55 -12.42 33.86
CA GLU A 654 -15.21 -11.23 33.03
C GLU A 654 -14.30 -11.55 31.84
N GLN A 655 -13.57 -12.67 31.90
CA GLN A 655 -12.61 -13.10 30.89
C GLN A 655 -12.85 -14.57 30.46
N VAL A 656 -14.07 -15.06 30.66
CA VAL A 656 -14.52 -16.37 30.15
C VAL A 656 -15.28 -16.12 28.85
N TRP A 657 -14.71 -16.55 27.73
CA TRP A 657 -15.12 -16.07 26.42
C TRP A 657 -16.06 -17.04 25.68
N GLN A 658 -17.16 -16.49 25.16
CA GLN A 658 -18.09 -17.19 24.28
C GLN A 658 -18.35 -16.39 22.99
N THR A 659 -18.66 -17.07 21.90
CA THR A 659 -19.09 -16.41 20.65
C THR A 659 -20.59 -16.50 20.55
N VAL A 660 -21.24 -15.35 20.42
CA VAL A 660 -22.68 -15.22 20.20
C VAL A 660 -22.96 -14.74 18.79
N THR A 661 -24.09 -15.12 18.23
CA THR A 661 -24.47 -14.73 16.86
C THR A 661 -25.88 -14.17 16.80
N ALA A 662 -26.13 -13.29 15.84
CA ALA A 662 -27.47 -12.75 15.58
C ALA A 662 -27.68 -12.52 14.08
N ASN A 663 -28.89 -12.80 13.61
CA ASN A 663 -29.32 -12.36 12.28
C ASN A 663 -29.47 -10.83 12.29
N ILE A 664 -29.11 -10.21 11.18
CA ILE A 664 -29.31 -8.78 10.93
C ILE A 664 -30.11 -8.59 9.65
N GLU A 665 -30.77 -7.43 9.53
CA GLU A 665 -31.28 -6.96 8.25
C GLU A 665 -30.12 -6.87 7.26
N ARG A 666 -30.31 -7.42 6.06
CA ARG A 666 -29.25 -7.48 5.06
C ARG A 666 -28.70 -6.07 4.77
N VAL A 667 -27.40 -5.90 4.89
CA VAL A 667 -26.68 -4.64 4.64
C VAL A 667 -25.61 -4.87 3.58
N THR A 668 -25.44 -3.95 2.64
CA THR A 668 -24.54 -4.06 1.48
C THR A 668 -23.73 -2.77 1.32
N GLY A 669 -22.56 -2.85 0.70
CA GLY A 669 -21.71 -1.68 0.44
C GLY A 669 -21.01 -1.15 1.70
N ILE A 670 -20.38 0.01 1.58
CA ILE A 670 -19.54 0.58 2.63
C ILE A 670 -20.36 1.49 3.54
N HIS A 671 -20.30 1.24 4.84
CA HIS A 671 -21.02 1.98 5.88
C HIS A 671 -20.15 2.22 7.12
N ASP A 672 -20.44 3.28 7.88
CA ASP A 672 -19.91 3.39 9.24
C ASP A 672 -20.75 2.51 10.16
N LEU A 673 -20.11 1.54 10.83
CA LEU A 673 -20.76 0.62 11.75
C LEU A 673 -20.73 1.18 13.17
N TYR A 674 -21.84 1.05 13.88
CA TYR A 674 -21.98 1.41 15.29
C TYR A 674 -22.47 0.19 16.07
N LEU A 675 -21.74 -0.17 17.13
CA LEU A 675 -22.17 -1.16 18.12
C LEU A 675 -22.63 -0.39 19.36
N VAL A 676 -23.94 -0.32 19.59
CA VAL A 676 -24.52 0.41 20.73
C VAL A 676 -24.86 -0.56 21.85
N TYR A 677 -24.31 -0.34 23.02
CA TYR A 677 -24.36 -1.28 24.13
C TYR A 677 -25.48 -0.98 25.12
N LYS A 678 -26.10 -2.05 25.64
CA LYS A 678 -27.10 -2.01 26.69
C LYS A 678 -26.75 -3.04 27.76
N THR A 679 -26.55 -2.61 28.99
CA THR A 679 -26.28 -3.47 30.14
C THR A 679 -26.53 -2.73 31.45
N ASP A 680 -27.05 -3.45 32.45
CA ASP A 680 -27.16 -3.00 33.84
C ASP A 680 -25.95 -3.45 34.71
N GLY A 681 -24.99 -4.14 34.10
CA GLY A 681 -23.71 -4.56 34.70
C GLY A 681 -22.58 -4.48 33.69
N ASN A 682 -21.56 -5.34 33.80
CA ASN A 682 -20.37 -5.29 32.94
C ASN A 682 -20.28 -6.49 32.01
N PHE A 683 -19.93 -6.24 30.75
CA PHE A 683 -19.48 -7.26 29.81
C PHE A 683 -18.38 -6.70 28.90
N ASN A 684 -17.62 -7.62 28.33
CA ASN A 684 -16.47 -7.40 27.48
C ASN A 684 -16.77 -7.87 26.06
N VAL A 685 -16.15 -7.21 25.08
CA VAL A 685 -16.18 -7.61 23.67
C VAL A 685 -14.75 -7.68 23.16
N ASN A 686 -14.37 -8.83 22.60
CA ASN A 686 -13.04 -9.04 22.03
C ASN A 686 -13.03 -8.67 20.55
N TRP A 687 -13.87 -9.33 19.75
CA TRP A 687 -13.97 -9.09 18.31
C TRP A 687 -15.38 -9.35 17.79
N PHE A 688 -15.64 -8.91 16.56
CA PHE A 688 -16.83 -9.26 15.81
C PHE A 688 -16.51 -9.51 14.32
N GLU A 689 -17.37 -10.26 13.63
CA GLU A 689 -17.31 -10.46 12.18
C GLU A 689 -18.72 -10.64 11.61
N PHE A 690 -18.92 -10.31 10.34
CA PHE A 690 -20.17 -10.53 9.64
C PHE A 690 -20.10 -11.75 8.71
N SER A 691 -21.27 -12.28 8.34
CA SER A 691 -21.38 -13.34 7.34
C SER A 691 -22.57 -13.14 6.41
N GLU A 692 -22.45 -13.66 5.19
CA GLU A 692 -23.46 -13.55 4.12
C GLU A 692 -24.64 -14.52 4.30
N SER A 693 -24.46 -15.59 5.10
CA SER A 693 -25.42 -16.69 5.25
C SER A 693 -25.90 -16.82 6.69
N THR A 694 -27.14 -17.33 6.83
CA THR A 694 -27.72 -17.65 8.13
C THR A 694 -27.38 -19.07 8.61
N SER A 695 -26.56 -19.82 7.85
CA SER A 695 -26.18 -21.21 8.14
C SER A 695 -24.67 -21.32 8.36
N SER A 696 -24.27 -21.66 9.58
CA SER A 696 -22.87 -21.89 9.96
C SER A 696 -22.36 -23.31 9.64
N ILE A 697 -23.16 -24.16 8.98
CA ILE A 697 -22.78 -25.55 8.69
C ILE A 697 -22.03 -25.61 7.37
N LYS A 698 -20.75 -26.01 7.41
CA LYS A 698 -19.96 -26.29 6.20
C LYS A 698 -20.51 -27.53 5.48
N PRO A 699 -20.84 -27.44 4.18
CA PRO A 699 -21.30 -28.58 3.38
C PRO A 699 -20.16 -29.58 3.14
N ASN A 700 -20.51 -30.81 2.76
CA ASN A 700 -19.52 -31.82 2.36
C ASN A 700 -19.06 -31.58 0.90
N PRO A 701 -17.78 -31.81 0.57
CA PRO A 701 -17.34 -31.74 -0.81
C PRO A 701 -17.97 -32.87 -1.64
N ILE A 702 -18.23 -32.60 -2.92
CA ILE A 702 -18.64 -33.62 -3.90
C ILE A 702 -17.45 -34.41 -4.46
N LEU A 703 -16.24 -33.88 -4.27
CA LEU A 703 -14.97 -34.50 -4.64
C LEU A 703 -13.86 -34.01 -3.71
N GLN A 704 -13.00 -34.91 -3.24
CA GLN A 704 -11.80 -34.57 -2.47
C GLN A 704 -10.63 -35.51 -2.83
N TYR A 705 -9.58 -34.95 -3.41
CA TYR A 705 -8.31 -35.63 -3.65
C TYR A 705 -7.26 -35.19 -2.64
N LEU A 706 -6.87 -36.10 -1.75
CA LEU A 706 -5.79 -35.86 -0.80
C LEU A 706 -4.40 -35.89 -1.45
N PHE A 707 -4.28 -36.55 -2.61
CA PHE A 707 -3.01 -36.82 -3.29
C PHE A 707 -1.99 -37.61 -2.46
N ASP A 708 -2.48 -38.45 -1.53
CA ASP A 708 -1.67 -39.34 -0.70
C ASP A 708 -1.31 -40.64 -1.45
N GLY A 709 -0.54 -40.50 -2.53
CA GLY A 709 -0.03 -41.63 -3.33
C GLY A 709 -0.93 -42.10 -4.48
N ASP A 710 -2.14 -41.54 -4.61
CA ASP A 710 -3.05 -41.76 -5.72
C ASP A 710 -3.90 -40.51 -6.03
N VAL A 711 -4.80 -40.61 -7.01
CA VAL A 711 -5.78 -39.57 -7.37
C VAL A 711 -7.22 -40.04 -7.09
N ASN A 712 -7.40 -40.82 -6.03
CA ASN A 712 -8.70 -41.34 -5.64
C ASN A 712 -9.51 -40.28 -4.88
N ASP A 713 -10.77 -40.12 -5.27
CA ASP A 713 -11.75 -39.39 -4.47
C ASP A 713 -11.96 -40.05 -3.11
N SER A 714 -11.79 -39.26 -2.05
CA SER A 714 -11.97 -39.66 -0.66
C SER A 714 -13.39 -39.43 -0.13
N THR A 715 -14.26 -38.80 -0.93
CA THR A 715 -15.69 -38.69 -0.62
C THR A 715 -16.43 -39.99 -0.91
N GLU A 716 -17.69 -40.08 -0.46
CA GLU A 716 -18.57 -41.22 -0.74
C GLU A 716 -18.93 -41.36 -2.23
N ASN A 717 -18.73 -40.31 -3.03
CA ASN A 717 -19.12 -40.27 -4.45
C ASN A 717 -18.16 -41.05 -5.35
N LYS A 718 -16.92 -41.32 -4.90
CA LYS A 718 -15.92 -42.13 -5.62
C LYS A 718 -15.63 -41.64 -7.05
N ASN A 719 -15.62 -40.33 -7.24
CA ASN A 719 -15.29 -39.68 -8.51
C ASN A 719 -13.76 -39.74 -8.75
N HIS A 720 -13.17 -40.93 -8.83
CA HIS A 720 -11.72 -41.11 -8.93
C HIS A 720 -11.15 -40.47 -10.19
N GLY A 721 -10.02 -39.79 -10.04
CA GLY A 721 -9.33 -39.12 -11.14
C GLY A 721 -8.45 -40.06 -11.95
N ILE A 722 -7.94 -39.55 -13.06
CA ILE A 722 -6.93 -40.21 -13.89
C ILE A 722 -5.66 -39.35 -13.87
N LEU A 723 -4.57 -39.88 -13.34
CA LEU A 723 -3.27 -39.23 -13.39
C LEU A 723 -2.61 -39.53 -14.74
N HIS A 724 -2.49 -38.50 -15.58
CA HIS A 724 -1.73 -38.59 -16.82
C HIS A 724 -0.25 -38.33 -16.54
N LYS A 725 0.60 -39.28 -16.92
CA LYS A 725 2.06 -39.16 -16.84
C LYS A 725 2.60 -38.90 -18.24
N GLY A 726 3.29 -37.79 -18.39
CA GLY A 726 3.75 -37.31 -19.68
C GLY A 726 4.81 -38.20 -20.34
N VAL A 727 5.14 -37.89 -21.59
CA VAL A 727 6.19 -38.57 -22.35
C VAL A 727 7.54 -37.90 -22.08
N GLY A 728 8.49 -38.65 -21.53
CA GLY A 728 9.82 -38.16 -21.16
C GLY A 728 9.94 -37.76 -19.68
N LEU A 729 11.16 -37.81 -19.13
CA LEU A 729 11.42 -37.47 -17.72
C LEU A 729 11.71 -35.97 -17.55
N PRO A 730 11.33 -35.35 -16.41
CA PRO A 730 10.55 -35.92 -15.31
C PRO A 730 9.04 -36.04 -15.64
N THR A 731 8.36 -37.01 -15.04
CA THR A 731 6.90 -37.21 -15.14
C THR A 731 6.22 -36.95 -13.79
N ALA A 732 4.89 -36.76 -13.81
CA ALA A 732 4.09 -36.61 -12.60
C ALA A 732 4.33 -37.76 -11.61
N SER A 733 4.60 -37.40 -10.36
CA SER A 733 4.99 -38.34 -9.30
C SER A 733 4.44 -37.92 -7.95
N PHE A 734 4.29 -38.89 -7.05
CA PHE A 734 3.98 -38.63 -5.66
C PHE A 734 5.29 -38.52 -4.88
N VAL A 735 5.47 -37.40 -4.18
CA VAL A 735 6.70 -37.08 -3.45
C VAL A 735 6.37 -36.78 -2.00
N PHE A 736 7.33 -37.01 -1.11
CA PHE A 736 7.20 -36.60 0.28
C PHE A 736 7.41 -35.09 0.40
N ASP A 737 6.58 -34.47 1.22
CA ASP A 737 6.60 -33.06 1.61
C ASP A 737 6.52 -32.97 3.14
N SER A 738 7.32 -32.08 3.73
CA SER A 738 7.42 -31.96 5.18
C SER A 738 6.14 -31.43 5.84
N LYS A 739 5.31 -30.68 5.11
CA LYS A 739 4.06 -30.11 5.63
C LYS A 739 2.90 -31.10 5.53
N PHE A 740 2.75 -31.77 4.39
CA PHE A 740 1.56 -32.56 4.07
C PHE A 740 1.79 -34.07 3.91
N GLY A 741 3.02 -34.55 4.08
CA GLY A 741 3.35 -35.95 3.83
C GLY A 741 3.42 -36.23 2.33
N THR A 742 2.72 -37.24 1.81
CA THR A 742 2.72 -37.51 0.37
C THR A 742 1.87 -36.48 -0.37
N VAL A 743 2.44 -35.86 -1.41
CA VAL A 743 1.74 -34.89 -2.28
C VAL A 743 1.96 -35.22 -3.75
N LEU A 744 1.09 -34.71 -4.63
CA LEU A 744 1.28 -34.83 -6.07
C LEU A 744 2.23 -33.74 -6.57
N SER A 745 3.32 -34.13 -7.23
CA SER A 745 4.24 -33.22 -7.93
C SER A 745 4.03 -33.29 -9.44
N LEU A 746 3.73 -32.14 -10.04
CA LEU A 746 3.67 -31.95 -11.49
C LEU A 746 4.93 -31.18 -11.95
N PRO A 747 5.69 -31.70 -12.93
CA PRO A 747 6.97 -31.10 -13.34
C PRO A 747 6.83 -29.90 -14.30
N GLY A 748 5.62 -29.58 -14.73
CA GLY A 748 5.33 -28.63 -15.80
C GLY A 748 5.81 -29.07 -17.19
N GLY A 749 5.94 -28.11 -18.10
CA GLY A 749 6.30 -28.35 -19.50
C GLY A 749 5.07 -28.53 -20.39
N LYS A 750 5.15 -29.39 -21.42
CA LYS A 750 4.05 -29.68 -22.37
C LYS A 750 3.97 -31.17 -22.71
N ASN A 751 4.33 -32.01 -21.75
CA ASN A 751 4.62 -33.42 -22.00
C ASN A 751 3.47 -34.35 -21.62
N GLY A 752 2.38 -33.86 -21.02
CA GLY A 752 1.19 -34.64 -20.68
C GLY A 752 1.06 -34.97 -19.19
N ASN A 753 1.50 -34.10 -18.29
CA ASN A 753 1.44 -34.30 -16.83
C ASN A 753 0.31 -33.48 -16.19
N TYR A 754 -0.79 -34.16 -15.81
CA TYR A 754 -1.97 -33.51 -15.21
C TYR A 754 -2.92 -34.56 -14.60
N VAL A 755 -3.92 -34.11 -13.85
CA VAL A 755 -5.03 -34.96 -13.38
C VAL A 755 -6.29 -34.64 -14.17
N GLN A 756 -6.99 -35.67 -14.62
CA GLN A 756 -8.31 -35.56 -15.24
C GLN A 756 -9.39 -36.04 -14.27
N ILE A 757 -10.41 -35.22 -14.05
CA ILE A 757 -11.59 -35.51 -13.23
C ILE A 757 -12.70 -36.10 -14.13
N PRO A 758 -13.57 -37.00 -13.63
CA PRO A 758 -14.73 -37.49 -14.37
C PRO A 758 -15.63 -36.35 -14.89
N GLY A 759 -16.06 -36.44 -16.15
CA GLY A 759 -16.77 -35.37 -16.85
C GLY A 759 -18.21 -35.10 -16.40
N ASP A 760 -18.77 -35.92 -15.51
CA ASP A 760 -20.12 -35.83 -14.96
C ASP A 760 -20.17 -35.27 -13.52
N VAL A 761 -19.02 -35.00 -12.89
CA VAL A 761 -18.93 -34.52 -11.49
C VAL A 761 -19.70 -33.23 -11.24
N LEU A 762 -19.82 -32.37 -12.26
CA LEU A 762 -20.47 -31.05 -12.15
C LEU A 762 -21.92 -31.05 -12.68
N TYR A 763 -22.56 -32.21 -12.85
CA TYR A 763 -23.95 -32.27 -13.28
C TYR A 763 -24.90 -31.73 -12.21
N GLY A 764 -25.86 -30.91 -12.63
CA GLY A 764 -26.90 -30.36 -11.75
C GLY A 764 -26.44 -29.19 -10.88
N THR A 765 -25.19 -28.73 -11.00
CA THR A 765 -24.71 -27.52 -10.32
C THR A 765 -24.53 -26.37 -11.29
N ASP A 766 -24.77 -25.16 -10.80
CA ASP A 766 -24.51 -23.91 -11.52
C ASP A 766 -23.57 -22.98 -10.74
N SER A 767 -23.42 -23.21 -9.42
CA SER A 767 -22.53 -22.51 -8.49
C SER A 767 -21.59 -23.51 -7.84
N ILE A 768 -20.30 -23.23 -7.76
CA ILE A 768 -19.32 -24.17 -7.22
C ILE A 768 -18.27 -23.48 -6.35
N THR A 769 -17.63 -24.27 -5.50
CA THR A 769 -16.38 -23.88 -4.86
C THR A 769 -15.29 -24.89 -5.19
N VAL A 770 -14.14 -24.42 -5.66
CA VAL A 770 -12.95 -25.24 -5.94
C VAL A 770 -11.83 -24.79 -5.01
N THR A 771 -11.29 -25.69 -4.19
CA THR A 771 -10.22 -25.36 -3.24
C THR A 771 -9.05 -26.31 -3.33
N GLY A 772 -7.89 -25.90 -2.85
CA GLY A 772 -6.78 -26.82 -2.59
C GLY A 772 -5.48 -26.11 -2.26
N TRP A 773 -4.55 -26.88 -1.70
CA TRP A 773 -3.19 -26.42 -1.44
C TRP A 773 -2.33 -26.58 -2.69
N ILE A 774 -1.58 -25.53 -3.01
CA ILE A 774 -0.68 -25.48 -4.15
C ILE A 774 0.68 -24.93 -3.73
N TYR A 775 1.74 -25.51 -4.29
CA TYR A 775 3.12 -25.01 -4.19
C TYR A 775 3.63 -24.80 -5.62
N VAL A 776 3.80 -23.56 -6.06
CA VAL A 776 4.19 -23.27 -7.45
C VAL A 776 5.70 -23.08 -7.55
N ASN A 777 6.35 -23.84 -8.44
CA ASN A 777 7.81 -23.79 -8.61
C ASN A 777 8.26 -22.84 -9.74
N SER A 778 7.33 -22.38 -10.59
CA SER A 778 7.65 -21.69 -11.85
C SER A 778 6.74 -20.50 -12.05
N SER A 779 7.32 -19.37 -12.45
CA SER A 779 6.60 -18.17 -12.91
C SER A 779 6.06 -18.29 -14.34
N ALA A 780 6.18 -19.45 -15.01
CA ALA A 780 5.74 -19.58 -16.39
C ALA A 780 4.25 -19.20 -16.55
N ASN A 781 3.98 -18.41 -17.59
CA ASN A 781 2.66 -17.86 -17.88
C ASN A 781 1.68 -18.98 -18.27
N TYR A 782 0.39 -18.76 -18.00
CA TYR A 782 -0.71 -19.62 -18.44
C TYR A 782 -0.77 -21.04 -17.82
N GLN A 783 0.01 -21.30 -16.77
CA GLN A 783 -0.14 -22.53 -15.98
C GLN A 783 -1.49 -22.52 -15.25
N ARG A 784 -2.19 -23.65 -15.20
CA ARG A 784 -3.51 -23.74 -14.55
C ARG A 784 -3.42 -24.49 -13.22
N PHE A 785 -4.04 -23.94 -12.18
CA PHE A 785 -4.39 -24.72 -10.99
C PHE A 785 -5.48 -25.73 -11.38
N PHE A 786 -6.56 -25.24 -12.00
CA PHE A 786 -7.56 -26.06 -12.67
C PHE A 786 -8.12 -25.35 -13.92
N ASP A 787 -8.69 -26.13 -14.84
CA ASP A 787 -9.37 -25.67 -16.05
C ASP A 787 -10.50 -26.64 -16.39
N PHE A 788 -11.75 -26.18 -16.23
CA PHE A 788 -12.96 -26.99 -16.35
C PHE A 788 -13.84 -26.48 -17.48
N GLY A 789 -14.19 -27.33 -18.44
CA GLY A 789 -15.17 -26.98 -19.46
C GLY A 789 -15.25 -27.97 -20.62
N ILE A 790 -15.64 -27.50 -21.80
CA ILE A 790 -15.76 -28.35 -23.01
C ILE A 790 -14.58 -28.13 -23.97
N ASN A 791 -13.98 -26.94 -23.97
CA ASN A 791 -12.86 -26.57 -24.84
C ASN A 791 -12.27 -25.21 -24.42
N ASP A 792 -11.30 -24.75 -25.21
CA ASP A 792 -10.65 -23.44 -25.12
C ASP A 792 -11.56 -22.21 -25.33
N LYS A 793 -12.87 -22.40 -25.52
CA LYS A 793 -13.89 -21.33 -25.61
C LYS A 793 -14.83 -21.30 -24.42
N LYS A 794 -15.09 -22.47 -23.84
CA LYS A 794 -16.08 -22.70 -22.81
C LYS A 794 -15.40 -23.32 -21.61
N TYR A 795 -15.06 -22.50 -20.64
CA TYR A 795 -14.30 -22.92 -19.48
C TYR A 795 -14.58 -22.05 -18.24
N LEU A 796 -14.21 -22.60 -17.10
CA LEU A 796 -13.85 -21.91 -15.87
C LEU A 796 -12.43 -22.35 -15.51
N PHE A 797 -11.49 -21.41 -15.42
CA PHE A 797 -10.11 -21.72 -15.00
C PHE A 797 -9.69 -20.90 -13.79
N CYS A 798 -8.63 -21.39 -13.12
CA CYS A 798 -7.83 -20.64 -12.15
C CYS A 798 -6.35 -20.70 -12.55
N MET A 799 -5.73 -19.53 -12.74
CA MET A 799 -4.32 -19.36 -13.08
C MET A 799 -3.60 -18.71 -11.90
N PRO A 800 -2.62 -19.38 -11.26
CA PRO A 800 -1.96 -18.87 -10.06
C PRO A 800 -0.79 -17.89 -10.33
N THR A 801 -0.28 -17.78 -11.58
CA THR A 801 0.97 -17.02 -11.91
C THR A 801 0.75 -15.82 -12.86
N GLU A 802 1.74 -14.92 -12.97
CA GLU A 802 1.81 -13.67 -13.80
C GLU A 802 0.79 -12.56 -13.42
N THR A 803 -0.48 -12.92 -13.37
CA THR A 803 -1.56 -12.17 -12.73
C THR A 803 -2.57 -13.23 -12.32
N TYR A 804 -2.88 -13.38 -11.04
CA TYR A 804 -3.82 -14.40 -10.60
C TYR A 804 -5.17 -14.15 -11.27
N ASN A 805 -5.57 -15.06 -12.15
CA ASN A 805 -6.77 -14.89 -12.95
C ASN A 805 -7.69 -16.08 -12.74
N THR A 806 -8.93 -15.78 -12.39
CA THR A 806 -10.01 -16.75 -12.39
C THR A 806 -11.10 -16.22 -13.30
N LYS A 807 -11.37 -16.92 -14.40
CA LYS A 807 -12.32 -16.46 -15.43
C LYS A 807 -13.24 -17.60 -15.86
N ILE A 808 -14.48 -17.24 -16.14
CA ILE A 808 -15.48 -18.08 -16.79
C ILE A 808 -15.86 -17.46 -18.14
N SER A 809 -16.01 -18.29 -19.16
CA SER A 809 -16.40 -17.86 -20.50
C SER A 809 -17.25 -18.89 -21.20
N ILE A 810 -18.16 -18.43 -22.05
CA ILE A 810 -18.86 -19.25 -23.04
C ILE A 810 -18.34 -19.04 -24.48
N ASN A 811 -17.45 -18.05 -24.68
CA ASN A 811 -16.74 -17.78 -25.92
C ASN A 811 -15.55 -16.81 -25.72
N SER A 812 -14.39 -17.34 -25.34
CA SER A 812 -13.16 -16.57 -25.06
C SER A 812 -12.61 -15.76 -26.25
N TYR A 813 -13.04 -16.04 -27.49
CA TYR A 813 -12.57 -15.34 -28.69
C TYR A 813 -13.29 -14.00 -28.96
N ILE A 814 -14.30 -13.67 -28.16
CA ILE A 814 -14.96 -12.35 -28.20
C ILE A 814 -14.33 -11.47 -27.13
N ASN A 815 -13.83 -10.31 -27.54
CA ASN A 815 -13.24 -9.35 -26.61
C ASN A 815 -14.26 -8.94 -25.52
N GLY A 816 -13.89 -9.08 -24.25
CA GLY A 816 -14.75 -8.79 -23.10
C GLY A 816 -15.77 -9.88 -22.74
N ALA A 817 -15.71 -11.07 -23.35
CA ALA A 817 -16.63 -12.17 -23.03
C ALA A 817 -16.23 -13.01 -21.79
N GLU A 818 -15.00 -12.88 -21.31
CA GLU A 818 -14.57 -13.52 -20.06
C GLU A 818 -15.03 -12.72 -18.84
N GLN A 819 -15.67 -13.39 -17.89
CA GLN A 819 -16.12 -12.80 -16.63
C GLN A 819 -15.32 -13.41 -15.48
N GLY A 820 -14.96 -12.62 -14.47
CA GLY A 820 -14.28 -13.14 -13.28
C GLY A 820 -13.27 -12.18 -12.68
N VAL A 821 -12.37 -12.71 -11.86
CA VAL A 821 -11.51 -11.96 -10.94
C VAL A 821 -10.06 -11.95 -11.43
N THR A 822 -9.38 -10.82 -11.22
CA THR A 822 -7.95 -10.62 -11.52
C THR A 822 -7.29 -10.01 -10.29
N VAL A 823 -6.28 -10.68 -9.72
CA VAL A 823 -5.55 -10.24 -8.50
C VAL A 823 -4.05 -10.53 -8.65
N ASP A 824 -3.25 -10.20 -7.65
CA ASP A 824 -1.81 -10.41 -7.68
C ASP A 824 -1.42 -11.90 -7.72
N PRO A 825 -0.31 -12.27 -8.38
CA PRO A 825 0.18 -13.64 -8.44
C PRO A 825 0.46 -14.22 -7.04
N ILE A 826 0.32 -15.53 -6.88
CA ILE A 826 0.78 -16.16 -5.64
C ILE A 826 2.31 -16.23 -5.59
N PRO A 827 2.91 -16.08 -4.41
CA PRO A 827 4.33 -16.34 -4.21
C PRO A 827 4.77 -17.73 -4.69
N LEU A 828 6.01 -17.80 -5.16
CA LEU A 828 6.62 -19.04 -5.62
C LEU A 828 7.36 -19.73 -4.47
N ASN A 829 7.47 -21.05 -4.58
CA ASN A 829 8.25 -21.88 -3.67
C ASN A 829 7.75 -21.88 -2.22
N GLU A 830 6.45 -21.69 -2.02
CA GLU A 830 5.78 -21.87 -0.74
C GLU A 830 4.36 -22.43 -0.93
N TRP A 831 3.80 -23.00 0.16
CA TRP A 831 2.48 -23.60 0.15
C TRP A 831 1.41 -22.56 0.44
N HIS A 832 0.47 -22.40 -0.48
CA HIS A 832 -0.72 -21.58 -0.30
C HIS A 832 -2.00 -22.38 -0.47
N HIS A 833 -3.05 -21.99 0.23
CA HIS A 833 -4.40 -22.47 0.00
C HIS A 833 -5.15 -21.53 -0.94
N LEU A 834 -5.61 -22.05 -2.06
CA LEU A 834 -6.47 -21.34 -3.01
C LEU A 834 -7.91 -21.78 -2.87
N ALA A 835 -8.84 -20.83 -2.93
CA ALA A 835 -10.25 -21.13 -3.13
C ALA A 835 -10.90 -20.20 -4.16
N VAL A 836 -11.60 -20.78 -5.12
CA VAL A 836 -12.44 -20.07 -6.09
C VAL A 836 -13.89 -20.39 -5.78
N VAL A 837 -14.70 -19.37 -5.54
CA VAL A 837 -16.14 -19.50 -5.29
C VAL A 837 -16.90 -18.81 -6.42
N LEU A 838 -17.59 -19.59 -7.24
CA LEU A 838 -18.54 -19.09 -8.24
C LEU A 838 -19.96 -19.24 -7.68
N ASP A 839 -20.65 -18.11 -7.51
CA ASP A 839 -22.03 -18.05 -7.05
C ASP A 839 -22.89 -17.45 -8.17
N SER A 840 -23.41 -18.33 -9.03
CA SER A 840 -24.22 -17.92 -10.18
C SER A 840 -25.57 -17.33 -9.76
N ALA A 841 -26.11 -17.75 -8.62
CA ALA A 841 -27.36 -17.23 -8.09
C ALA A 841 -27.25 -15.75 -7.70
N ASN A 842 -26.11 -15.37 -7.12
CA ASN A 842 -25.81 -13.98 -6.76
C ASN A 842 -24.97 -13.24 -7.81
N THR A 843 -24.68 -13.88 -8.95
CA THR A 843 -23.84 -13.36 -10.04
C THR A 843 -22.42 -12.95 -9.61
N THR A 844 -21.83 -13.69 -8.67
CA THR A 844 -20.51 -13.33 -8.12
C THR A 844 -19.44 -14.39 -8.33
N MET A 845 -18.19 -13.93 -8.38
CA MET A 845 -17.01 -14.78 -8.26
C MET A 845 -16.09 -14.20 -7.21
N ARG A 846 -15.61 -15.06 -6.29
CA ARG A 846 -14.68 -14.73 -5.22
C ARG A 846 -13.45 -15.61 -5.31
N VAL A 847 -12.32 -15.02 -4.96
CA VAL A 847 -11.02 -15.67 -4.90
C VAL A 847 -10.45 -15.45 -3.51
N TYR A 848 -10.01 -16.55 -2.89
CA TYR A 848 -9.33 -16.52 -1.61
C TYR A 848 -7.92 -17.08 -1.73
N LEU A 849 -6.99 -16.42 -1.04
CA LEU A 849 -5.62 -16.86 -0.81
C LEU A 849 -5.43 -17.01 0.70
N ASP A 850 -5.02 -18.19 1.16
CA ASP A 850 -4.80 -18.50 2.58
C ASP A 850 -6.00 -18.10 3.48
N GLY A 851 -7.21 -18.31 2.96
CA GLY A 851 -8.46 -18.02 3.67
C GLY A 851 -8.88 -16.54 3.69
N VAL A 852 -8.09 -15.66 3.06
CA VAL A 852 -8.37 -14.22 2.92
C VAL A 852 -8.96 -13.95 1.53
N LEU A 853 -10.03 -13.16 1.46
CA LEU A 853 -10.62 -12.73 0.18
C LEU A 853 -9.66 -11.77 -0.51
N VAL A 854 -9.07 -12.18 -1.63
CA VAL A 854 -8.10 -11.37 -2.38
C VAL A 854 -8.69 -10.78 -3.65
N GLY A 855 -9.84 -11.29 -4.12
CA GLY A 855 -10.54 -10.69 -5.24
C GLY A 855 -12.00 -11.05 -5.34
N TYR A 856 -12.77 -10.10 -5.87
CA TYR A 856 -14.22 -10.18 -5.91
C TYR A 856 -14.77 -9.50 -7.17
N ASN A 857 -15.68 -10.17 -7.87
CA ASN A 857 -16.41 -9.62 -9.00
C ASN A 857 -17.90 -9.90 -8.83
N THR A 858 -18.71 -8.84 -8.81
CA THR A 858 -20.17 -8.89 -8.64
C THR A 858 -20.95 -8.99 -9.96
N ASN A 859 -20.26 -9.10 -11.09
CA ASN A 859 -20.84 -9.10 -12.43
C ASN A 859 -20.46 -10.37 -13.21
N VAL A 860 -20.47 -11.52 -12.52
CA VAL A 860 -20.25 -12.84 -13.13
C VAL A 860 -21.59 -13.52 -13.31
N THR A 861 -22.21 -13.28 -14.47
CA THR A 861 -23.53 -13.79 -14.83
C THR A 861 -23.51 -15.20 -15.42
N LEU A 862 -22.33 -15.81 -15.56
CA LEU A 862 -22.17 -17.16 -16.12
C LEU A 862 -22.11 -18.22 -15.02
N GLY A 863 -22.77 -19.36 -15.25
CA GLY A 863 -22.78 -20.52 -14.37
C GLY A 863 -22.20 -21.79 -15.02
N ILE A 864 -21.96 -22.81 -14.21
CA ILE A 864 -21.35 -24.08 -14.64
C ILE A 864 -22.16 -24.78 -15.74
N SER A 865 -23.49 -24.72 -15.67
CA SER A 865 -24.37 -25.36 -16.67
C SER A 865 -24.15 -24.86 -18.10
N GLN A 866 -23.57 -23.67 -18.27
CA GLN A 866 -23.35 -23.04 -19.57
C GLN A 866 -22.01 -23.44 -20.23
N ILE A 867 -21.10 -24.03 -19.45
CA ILE A 867 -19.75 -24.41 -19.88
C ILE A 867 -19.51 -25.92 -19.91
N ILE A 868 -20.54 -26.75 -19.67
CA ILE A 868 -20.49 -28.22 -19.69
C ILE A 868 -21.51 -28.83 -20.67
N ASP A 869 -21.24 -30.04 -21.18
CA ASP A 869 -22.11 -30.84 -22.06
C ASP A 869 -22.74 -32.00 -21.26
N GLN A 870 -23.86 -32.54 -21.74
CA GLN A 870 -24.54 -33.68 -21.11
C GLN A 870 -23.88 -35.03 -21.45
N ASP A 871 -23.03 -35.05 -22.47
CA ASP A 871 -22.12 -36.15 -22.75
C ASP A 871 -20.81 -35.96 -21.96
N PRO A 872 -20.54 -36.77 -20.93
CA PRO A 872 -19.39 -36.55 -20.05
C PRO A 872 -18.06 -36.73 -20.77
N SER A 873 -18.03 -37.41 -21.92
CA SER A 873 -16.81 -37.57 -22.72
C SER A 873 -16.33 -36.27 -23.38
N LYS A 874 -17.17 -35.24 -23.42
CA LYS A 874 -16.85 -33.91 -23.94
C LYS A 874 -16.44 -32.90 -22.86
N ASN A 875 -16.57 -33.27 -21.59
CA ASN A 875 -16.22 -32.40 -20.48
C ASN A 875 -14.77 -32.69 -20.07
N PHE A 876 -13.93 -31.68 -20.20
CA PHE A 876 -12.52 -31.71 -19.84
C PHE A 876 -12.33 -30.94 -18.53
N PHE A 877 -12.22 -31.69 -17.44
CA PHE A 877 -11.98 -31.14 -16.11
C PHE A 877 -10.56 -31.49 -15.68
N TYR A 878 -9.65 -30.54 -15.84
CA TYR A 878 -8.23 -30.75 -15.60
C TYR A 878 -7.74 -30.04 -14.33
N ILE A 879 -6.83 -30.69 -13.61
CA ILE A 879 -5.98 -30.08 -12.59
C ILE A 879 -4.55 -30.05 -13.15
N GLY A 880 -3.95 -28.86 -13.19
CA GLY A 880 -2.57 -28.69 -13.69
C GLY A 880 -2.40 -28.56 -15.21
N LYS A 881 -3.49 -28.49 -15.99
CA LYS A 881 -3.44 -28.37 -17.47
C LYS A 881 -4.46 -27.38 -18.01
N SER A 882 -4.02 -26.59 -19.00
CA SER A 882 -4.89 -25.73 -19.81
C SER A 882 -5.58 -26.52 -20.93
N GLN A 883 -6.82 -26.15 -21.23
CA GLN A 883 -7.52 -26.58 -22.43
C GLN A 883 -6.96 -25.90 -23.70
N TYR A 884 -6.19 -24.83 -23.56
CA TYR A 884 -5.45 -24.22 -24.67
C TYR A 884 -4.12 -24.95 -24.91
N GLY A 885 -4.01 -25.64 -26.05
CA GLY A 885 -2.91 -26.57 -26.32
C GLY A 885 -1.50 -25.96 -26.38
N SER A 886 -1.36 -24.63 -26.49
CA SER A 886 -0.05 -23.98 -26.43
C SER A 886 0.40 -23.60 -25.02
N ASP A 887 -0.46 -23.71 -24.02
CA ASP A 887 -0.11 -23.31 -22.65
C ASP A 887 0.71 -24.40 -21.97
N PRO A 888 1.61 -24.05 -21.04
CA PRO A 888 2.34 -25.03 -20.24
C PRO A 888 1.46 -25.69 -19.18
N GLU A 889 1.82 -26.92 -18.82
CA GLU A 889 1.32 -27.65 -17.65
C GLU A 889 1.91 -27.06 -16.38
N LEU A 890 1.22 -27.24 -15.26
CA LEU A 890 1.63 -26.74 -13.95
C LEU A 890 2.94 -27.39 -13.49
N ASN A 891 3.91 -26.55 -13.15
CA ASN A 891 5.11 -26.91 -12.42
C ASN A 891 4.90 -26.55 -10.94
N GLY A 892 4.52 -27.56 -10.15
CA GLY A 892 4.17 -27.36 -8.76
C GLY A 892 3.79 -28.64 -8.04
N LYS A 893 3.50 -28.51 -6.75
CA LYS A 893 2.92 -29.57 -5.93
C LYS A 893 1.48 -29.24 -5.56
N LEU A 894 0.67 -30.26 -5.33
CA LEU A 894 -0.75 -30.16 -5.03
C LEU A 894 -1.10 -31.06 -3.83
N TYR A 895 -1.96 -30.55 -2.94
CA TYR A 895 -2.51 -31.28 -1.80
C TYR A 895 -3.96 -30.87 -1.52
N ASP A 896 -4.77 -31.82 -1.06
CA ASP A 896 -6.17 -31.63 -0.63
C ASP A 896 -7.03 -30.78 -1.59
N PHE A 897 -7.17 -31.23 -2.84
CA PHE A 897 -8.01 -30.58 -3.83
C PHE A 897 -9.48 -30.96 -3.63
N ARG A 898 -10.36 -29.97 -3.45
CA ARG A 898 -11.79 -30.19 -3.17
C ARG A 898 -12.68 -29.45 -4.17
N ILE A 899 -13.84 -30.04 -4.46
CA ILE A 899 -14.94 -29.39 -5.17
C ILE A 899 -16.20 -29.48 -4.30
N TYR A 900 -16.93 -28.37 -4.20
CA TYR A 900 -18.26 -28.27 -3.61
C TYR A 900 -19.25 -27.81 -4.68
N ASP A 901 -20.47 -28.34 -4.65
CA ASP A 901 -21.58 -27.98 -5.53
C ASP A 901 -22.36 -26.73 -5.07
N THR A 902 -21.78 -25.98 -4.12
CA THR A 902 -22.38 -24.83 -3.47
C THR A 902 -21.32 -23.76 -3.21
N PRO A 903 -21.68 -22.46 -3.23
CA PRO A 903 -20.76 -21.40 -2.91
C PRO A 903 -20.47 -21.36 -1.40
N LEU A 904 -19.21 -21.55 -1.01
CA LEU A 904 -18.79 -21.44 0.39
C LEU A 904 -18.67 -19.97 0.80
N SER A 905 -19.06 -19.68 2.06
CA SER A 905 -18.75 -18.42 2.73
C SER A 905 -17.27 -18.32 3.10
N SER A 906 -16.78 -17.10 3.37
CA SER A 906 -15.39 -16.87 3.78
C SER A 906 -14.98 -17.67 5.02
N ALA A 907 -15.87 -17.77 6.02
CA ALA A 907 -15.65 -18.58 7.20
C ALA A 907 -15.51 -20.08 6.88
N GLN A 908 -16.35 -20.61 5.99
CA GLN A 908 -16.26 -22.00 5.55
C GLN A 908 -15.00 -22.25 4.72
N VAL A 909 -14.54 -21.28 3.91
CA VAL A 909 -13.25 -21.38 3.20
C VAL A 909 -12.09 -21.47 4.20
N ARG A 910 -12.08 -20.63 5.26
CA ARG A 910 -11.08 -20.69 6.34
C ARG A 910 -11.12 -22.03 7.09
N GLU A 911 -12.32 -22.55 7.36
CA GLU A 911 -12.51 -23.86 7.99
C GLU A 911 -11.91 -24.98 7.13
N VAL A 912 -12.20 -25.01 5.82
CA VAL A 912 -11.63 -25.99 4.88
C VAL A 912 -10.11 -25.94 4.85
N MET A 913 -9.53 -24.73 4.79
CA MET A 913 -8.09 -24.54 4.83
C MET A 913 -7.47 -25.11 6.12
N ASN A 914 -8.08 -24.78 7.27
CA ASN A 914 -7.58 -25.21 8.58
C ASN A 914 -7.71 -26.71 8.79
N GLU A 915 -8.79 -27.33 8.30
CA GLU A 915 -8.94 -28.79 8.31
C GLU A 915 -7.77 -29.46 7.62
N ALA A 916 -7.48 -29.07 6.38
CA ALA A 916 -6.38 -29.61 5.60
C ALA A 916 -5.03 -29.47 6.34
N ASN A 917 -4.78 -28.28 6.90
CA ASN A 917 -3.57 -27.97 7.64
C ASN A 917 -3.43 -28.80 8.93
N ASN A 918 -4.54 -29.20 9.54
CA ASN A 918 -4.58 -29.99 10.77
C ASN A 918 -4.72 -31.51 10.54
N SER A 919 -4.89 -31.98 9.29
CA SER A 919 -5.41 -33.33 9.01
C SER A 919 -4.39 -34.48 8.94
N ILE A 920 -3.07 -34.31 9.06
CA ILE A 920 -2.14 -35.48 9.08
C ILE A 920 -0.98 -35.35 10.07
N LYS A 921 -0.95 -36.29 11.03
CA LYS A 921 0.26 -36.74 11.76
C LYS A 921 1.10 -37.67 10.86
N PRO A 922 2.45 -37.59 10.88
CA PRO A 922 3.34 -38.35 9.99
C PRO A 922 3.19 -39.89 10.10
N VAL A 923 3.57 -40.62 9.04
CA VAL A 923 3.47 -42.11 8.97
C VAL A 923 4.28 -42.80 10.07
N PHE A 924 5.41 -42.19 10.47
CA PHE A 924 6.21 -42.58 11.61
C PHE A 924 6.37 -41.40 12.56
N ASP A 925 6.28 -41.64 13.87
CA ASP A 925 6.74 -40.68 14.88
C ASP A 925 8.18 -41.05 15.23
N ILE A 926 9.12 -40.17 14.90
CA ILE A 926 10.56 -40.43 15.03
C ILE A 926 11.11 -39.49 16.09
N ASN A 927 11.45 -40.04 17.25
CA ASN A 927 12.16 -39.33 18.30
C ASN A 927 13.61 -39.80 18.32
N THR A 928 14.52 -38.92 17.93
CA THR A 928 15.95 -39.25 17.94
C THR A 928 16.62 -38.61 19.15
N THR A 929 17.24 -39.44 19.99
CA THR A 929 18.07 -38.99 21.10
C THR A 929 19.50 -39.43 20.87
N PHE A 930 20.42 -38.48 20.86
CA PHE A 930 21.83 -38.74 20.59
C PHE A 930 22.61 -38.68 21.90
N ASN A 931 23.55 -39.60 22.10
CA ASN A 931 24.55 -39.43 23.15
C ASN A 931 25.78 -38.77 22.50
N LEU A 932 25.88 -37.45 22.61
CA LEU A 932 26.89 -36.60 21.97
C LEU A 932 27.89 -36.04 22.97
N ASP A 933 28.22 -36.79 24.02
CA ASP A 933 29.15 -36.34 25.06
C ASP A 933 30.63 -36.34 24.57
N GLU A 934 30.89 -35.56 23.52
CA GLU A 934 32.17 -35.18 22.92
C GLU A 934 32.65 -36.05 21.74
N LEU A 935 32.59 -35.47 20.53
CA LEU A 935 33.22 -35.95 19.28
C LEU A 935 34.76 -35.89 19.39
N LYS A 936 35.34 -36.80 20.17
CA LYS A 936 36.80 -36.92 20.32
C LYS A 936 37.34 -38.13 19.55
N PRO A 937 38.52 -38.01 18.89
CA PRO A 937 39.18 -39.15 18.29
C PRO A 937 39.31 -40.32 19.26
N GLY A 938 38.85 -41.50 18.85
CA GLY A 938 38.87 -42.72 19.68
C GLY A 938 37.66 -42.95 20.59
N ASN A 939 36.67 -42.05 20.65
CA ASN A 939 35.36 -42.30 21.28
C ASN A 939 34.37 -42.97 20.31
N THR A 940 33.33 -43.62 20.85
CA THR A 940 32.23 -44.17 20.05
C THR A 940 31.15 -43.11 19.87
N ILE A 941 30.75 -42.87 18.62
CA ILE A 941 29.53 -42.12 18.31
C ILE A 941 28.38 -43.10 18.11
N ASP A 942 27.30 -42.94 18.88
CA ASP A 942 26.09 -43.75 18.77
C ASP A 942 24.85 -42.86 18.69
N ALA A 943 23.94 -43.17 17.75
CA ALA A 943 22.61 -42.59 17.67
C ALA A 943 21.57 -43.59 18.17
N ASN A 944 20.68 -43.17 19.09
CA ASN A 944 19.51 -43.94 19.48
C ASN A 944 18.25 -43.32 18.85
N VAL A 945 17.64 -44.04 17.92
CA VAL A 945 16.44 -43.60 17.20
C VAL A 945 15.25 -44.40 17.71
N SER A 946 14.28 -43.74 18.33
CA SER A 946 12.98 -44.32 18.67
C SER A 946 12.01 -44.06 17.53
N VAL A 947 11.50 -45.11 16.90
CA VAL A 947 10.59 -45.01 15.74
C VAL A 947 9.27 -45.70 16.06
N THR A 948 8.17 -44.97 15.99
CA THR A 948 6.82 -45.52 16.10
C THR A 948 6.15 -45.58 14.73
N ASN A 949 5.74 -46.76 14.28
CA ASN A 949 4.94 -46.89 13.04
C ASN A 949 3.48 -46.54 13.34
N ILE A 950 2.96 -45.42 12.83
CA ILE A 950 1.63 -44.91 13.20
C ILE A 950 0.54 -45.39 12.25
N LYS A 951 0.84 -45.58 10.95
CA LYS A 951 -0.23 -45.77 9.95
C LYS A 951 0.00 -46.82 8.85
N SER A 952 1.17 -47.47 8.73
CA SER A 952 1.46 -48.37 7.59
C SER A 952 1.65 -49.84 7.97
N SER A 953 1.39 -50.78 7.05
CA SER A 953 1.75 -52.21 7.17
C SER A 953 3.20 -52.41 7.65
N ILE A 954 3.56 -53.59 8.17
CA ILE A 954 4.90 -53.82 8.74
C ILE A 954 5.99 -53.32 7.76
N LYS A 955 6.74 -52.29 8.17
CA LYS A 955 7.83 -51.72 7.37
C LYS A 955 9.15 -51.81 8.11
N SER A 956 10.20 -52.10 7.35
CA SER A 956 11.58 -52.02 7.85
C SER A 956 12.01 -50.56 7.90
N VAL A 957 12.63 -50.16 9.01
CA VAL A 957 13.25 -48.86 9.21
C VAL A 957 14.72 -49.09 9.57
N MET A 958 15.61 -48.25 9.04
CA MET A 958 17.05 -48.31 9.24
C MET A 958 17.55 -46.98 9.80
N ALA A 959 18.28 -47.01 10.91
CA ALA A 959 19.05 -45.87 11.40
C ALA A 959 20.48 -45.97 10.89
N ILE A 960 21.00 -44.91 10.28
CA ILE A 960 22.35 -44.87 9.71
C ILE A 960 23.15 -43.75 10.38
N VAL A 961 24.37 -44.07 10.81
CA VAL A 961 25.41 -43.10 11.19
C VAL A 961 26.54 -43.24 10.18
N ALA A 962 26.96 -42.15 9.55
CA ALA A 962 28.00 -42.14 8.52
C ALA A 962 29.02 -41.02 8.75
N LEU A 963 30.32 -41.34 8.64
CA LEU A 963 31.43 -40.40 8.74
C LEU A 963 31.90 -39.99 7.34
N TYR A 964 32.08 -38.69 7.15
CA TYR A 964 32.57 -38.07 5.93
C TYR A 964 33.88 -37.34 6.19
N ASP A 965 34.82 -37.40 5.25
CA ASP A 965 36.03 -36.56 5.30
C ASP A 965 35.73 -35.09 4.95
N GLU A 966 36.74 -34.24 5.05
CA GLU A 966 36.70 -32.81 4.70
C GLU A 966 36.27 -32.51 3.25
N ASN A 967 36.29 -33.50 2.36
CA ASN A 967 35.84 -33.40 0.97
C ASN A 967 34.46 -34.02 0.73
N ASP A 968 33.70 -34.25 1.80
CA ASP A 968 32.38 -34.89 1.78
C ASP A 968 32.40 -36.31 1.15
N ARG A 969 33.53 -37.03 1.25
CA ARG A 969 33.58 -38.46 0.90
C ARG A 969 33.25 -39.30 2.13
N MET A 970 32.29 -40.20 2.01
CA MET A 970 31.96 -41.14 3.09
C MET A 970 33.13 -42.10 3.31
N ILE A 971 33.69 -42.09 4.53
CA ILE A 971 34.84 -42.91 4.92
C ILE A 971 34.41 -44.11 5.77
N ASN A 972 33.33 -43.97 6.54
CA ASN A 972 32.82 -45.06 7.36
C ASN A 972 31.30 -44.94 7.55
N MET A 973 30.62 -46.05 7.78
CA MET A 973 29.20 -46.06 8.13
C MET A 973 28.83 -47.26 9.00
N SER A 974 27.83 -47.08 9.84
CA SER A 974 27.21 -48.14 10.64
C SER A 974 25.70 -47.95 10.60
N TYR A 975 24.96 -49.04 10.59
CA TYR A 975 23.51 -49.00 10.54
C TYR A 975 22.89 -50.12 11.36
N ASN A 976 21.64 -49.91 11.75
CA ASN A 976 20.81 -50.93 12.37
C ASN A 976 19.41 -50.82 11.80
N SER A 977 18.75 -51.96 11.56
CA SER A 977 17.41 -52.00 11.00
C SER A 977 16.48 -52.95 11.75
N ARG A 978 15.19 -52.59 11.78
CA ARG A 978 14.11 -53.39 12.36
C ARG A 978 12.82 -53.20 11.57
N SER A 979 12.03 -54.25 11.50
CA SER A 979 10.66 -54.20 10.98
C SER A 979 9.71 -53.82 12.11
N ILE A 980 8.91 -52.78 11.91
CA ILE A 980 8.04 -52.19 12.93
C ILE A 980 6.59 -52.40 12.52
N SER A 981 5.82 -53.10 13.35
CA SER A 981 4.38 -53.27 13.16
C SER A 981 3.61 -51.99 13.49
N VAL A 982 2.45 -51.79 12.87
CA VAL A 982 1.54 -50.66 13.17
C VAL A 982 1.32 -50.53 14.68
N GLY A 983 1.41 -49.32 15.20
CA GLY A 983 1.20 -48.97 16.61
C GLY A 983 2.32 -49.40 17.56
N LYS A 984 3.46 -49.90 17.05
CA LYS A 984 4.63 -50.27 17.86
C LYS A 984 5.76 -49.28 17.69
N THR A 985 6.54 -49.14 18.77
CA THR A 985 7.76 -48.33 18.85
C THR A 985 8.96 -49.26 18.95
N GLU A 986 9.97 -49.06 18.11
CA GLU A 986 11.25 -49.77 18.18
C GLU A 986 12.40 -48.78 18.37
N ASN A 987 13.41 -49.19 19.12
CA ASN A 987 14.63 -48.40 19.33
C ASN A 987 15.79 -48.97 18.53
N LEU A 988 16.35 -48.18 17.65
CA LEU A 988 17.46 -48.52 16.77
C LEU A 988 18.73 -47.81 17.25
N ARG A 989 19.79 -48.57 17.55
CA ARG A 989 21.11 -48.03 17.89
C ARG A 989 22.10 -48.36 16.78
N ALA A 990 22.73 -47.32 16.22
CA ALA A 990 23.79 -47.43 15.23
C ALA A 990 24.95 -46.49 15.58
N GLY A 991 26.18 -46.90 15.27
CA GLY A 991 27.36 -46.16 15.67
C GLY A 991 28.67 -46.88 15.38
N PHE A 992 29.78 -46.15 15.49
CA PHE A 992 31.13 -46.66 15.31
C PHE A 992 32.14 -45.82 16.12
N ARG A 993 33.36 -46.35 16.28
CA ARG A 993 34.46 -45.65 16.94
C ARG A 993 35.14 -44.67 15.97
N LEU A 994 35.31 -43.41 16.38
CA LEU A 994 35.95 -42.37 15.57
C LEU A 994 37.46 -42.67 15.39
N PRO A 995 38.00 -42.54 14.17
CA PRO A 995 39.44 -42.66 13.91
C PRO A 995 40.30 -41.64 14.69
N PRO A 996 41.62 -41.87 14.85
CA PRO A 996 42.51 -40.98 15.62
C PRO A 996 42.76 -39.58 15.02
N ASN A 997 42.38 -39.32 13.75
CA ASN A 997 42.56 -38.06 13.04
C ASN A 997 41.26 -37.70 12.29
N THR A 998 40.36 -36.95 12.91
CA THR A 998 39.03 -36.61 12.36
C THR A 998 38.75 -35.10 12.37
N ASP A 999 39.78 -34.26 12.49
CA ASP A 999 39.60 -32.81 12.42
C ASP A 999 39.02 -32.42 11.05
N GLY A 1000 37.88 -31.72 11.06
CA GLY A 1000 37.15 -31.30 9.85
C GLY A 1000 36.30 -32.39 9.18
N TYR A 1001 36.17 -33.57 9.80
CA TYR A 1001 35.28 -34.63 9.31
C TYR A 1001 33.86 -34.39 9.83
N LYS A 1002 32.86 -34.78 9.04
CA LYS A 1002 31.44 -34.61 9.41
C LYS A 1002 30.80 -35.96 9.71
N VAL A 1003 29.97 -36.03 10.75
CA VAL A 1003 29.09 -37.19 10.96
C VAL A 1003 27.68 -36.83 10.54
N LYS A 1004 27.10 -37.62 9.63
CA LYS A 1004 25.70 -37.50 9.22
C LYS A 1004 24.89 -38.63 9.83
N VAL A 1005 23.77 -38.28 10.45
CA VAL A 1005 22.82 -39.25 11.02
C VAL A 1005 21.45 -39.04 10.41
N PHE A 1006 20.82 -40.12 9.95
CA PHE A 1006 19.48 -40.07 9.38
C PHE A 1006 18.78 -41.43 9.47
N VAL A 1007 17.45 -41.40 9.40
CA VAL A 1007 16.57 -42.57 9.42
C VAL A 1007 16.06 -42.84 8.03
N TRP A 1008 15.90 -44.12 7.67
CA TRP A 1008 15.55 -44.52 6.32
C TRP A 1008 14.56 -45.67 6.29
N ASP A 1009 13.81 -45.80 5.19
CA ASP A 1009 13.04 -47.02 4.97
C ASP A 1009 13.97 -48.16 4.55
N GLY A 1010 13.71 -49.38 5.03
CA GLY A 1010 14.54 -50.55 4.76
C GLY A 1010 14.27 -51.19 3.41
N THR A 1011 13.60 -50.49 2.49
CA THR A 1011 13.22 -51.02 1.17
C THR A 1011 14.29 -50.68 0.14
N ASP A 1012 15.36 -51.49 0.13
CA ASP A 1012 16.39 -51.55 -0.93
C ASP A 1012 17.06 -50.21 -1.31
N LEU A 1013 18.30 -50.01 -0.82
CA LEU A 1013 19.22 -48.88 -1.12
C LEU A 1013 19.33 -48.50 -2.60
N SER A 1014 19.04 -49.42 -3.51
CA SER A 1014 19.12 -49.21 -4.96
C SER A 1014 17.84 -48.72 -5.64
N LYS A 1015 16.68 -48.74 -4.95
CA LYS A 1015 15.36 -48.47 -5.58
C LYS A 1015 14.66 -47.21 -5.08
N THR A 1016 15.06 -46.68 -3.95
CA THR A 1016 14.54 -45.44 -3.40
C THR A 1016 15.56 -44.34 -3.67
N ASN A 1017 15.09 -43.11 -3.93
CA ASN A 1017 15.94 -41.96 -4.27
C ASN A 1017 16.81 -41.43 -3.11
N MET A 1018 17.20 -42.30 -2.16
CA MET A 1018 17.95 -41.98 -0.93
C MET A 1018 17.37 -40.79 -0.14
N ILE A 1019 16.04 -40.66 -0.09
CA ILE A 1019 15.37 -39.62 0.70
C ILE A 1019 15.17 -40.14 2.13
N PRO A 1020 15.77 -39.51 3.16
CA PRO A 1020 15.64 -39.93 4.55
C PRO A 1020 14.21 -39.71 5.08
N LEU A 1021 13.76 -40.59 5.98
CA LEU A 1021 12.49 -40.48 6.71
C LEU A 1021 12.53 -39.43 7.83
N SER A 1022 13.72 -38.95 8.17
CA SER A 1022 13.97 -37.86 9.11
C SER A 1022 14.83 -36.79 8.43
N ASP A 1023 14.91 -35.60 9.00
CA ASP A 1023 15.96 -34.67 8.63
C ASP A 1023 17.36 -35.28 8.86
N VAL A 1024 18.34 -34.87 8.05
CA VAL A 1024 19.73 -35.27 8.22
C VAL A 1024 20.37 -34.36 9.26
N VAL A 1025 20.83 -34.94 10.36
CA VAL A 1025 21.63 -34.22 11.34
C VAL A 1025 23.09 -34.28 10.92
N ILE A 1026 23.71 -33.11 10.76
CA ILE A 1026 25.14 -32.96 10.46
C ILE A 1026 25.83 -32.51 11.75
N LEU A 1027 26.84 -33.26 12.16
CA LEU A 1027 27.69 -32.95 13.30
C LEU A 1027 29.08 -32.61 12.76
N ASP A 1028 29.51 -31.38 13.01
CA ASP A 1028 30.83 -30.85 12.64
C ASP A 1028 31.90 -31.08 13.72
#